data_AF-A0AA36DRF1-F1
#
_entry.id   AF-A0AA36DRF1-F1
#
_cell.length_a   1.000
_cell.length_b   1.000
_cell.length_c   1.000
_cell.angle_alpha   90.00
_cell.angle_beta   90.00
_cell.angle_gamma   90.00
#
_symmetry.space_group_name_H-M   'P 1'
#
loop_
_entity.id
_entity.type
_entity.pdbx_description
1 polymer ?
#
loop_
_entity_poly.entity_id
_entity_poly.type
_entity_poly.pdbx_seq_one_letter_code
_entity_poly.pdbx_strand_id
1 'polypeptide(L)'
;MFADFVIFDSVINQVAKMYEAYAANEVAMKLPLEVTSLTCQSSTGNVLAGSKVGQLFVYSPRRANRRGFDLDNLCKQFERKAVLELKVCEEQDLLFCVSDGQMAAHSLRDRHYPVINILHKIKPVQCFTTWYRKDEDMMHIFVSSKKRLYLFKWSDNDFHEVRFEYNQSFTDKPGTLKVVDDTVFLSCGREYILMKLTDKSNDEEKLLLGECRRLFDFGDNAGIVEIWDRDLLGFFHGDTLVITNFDGHKTSMADIRFSDVLTDIVYDPPYLVGLLPRGRVEVRSLTPSYLIQSMALSKASLLCKGNPGYIFVSSPFDVWMLDVHTNIRRNVSLLIADKQFELAIQIVEMSNIFTEENKVEIKRQAALNLFHRRKFEESFQLYADIKTDVITIIQMFPEFLPEKLQKDAAAFDLPANDKKRALLALGNYLSAVRADLSKQLDQYNRERHHSQANISPEHVKSLHISLQVIDTALLKCYLQTRPSLVDSLLRLHNNSCFFEDAESILKAENRLPSLFILYESRKKHEMALELLRTQFQDPESDPFFHGLDQMVAYLQTLGNTHLELIFKYTRWILDKNVAAGLEVFTGEESDLARNLDRQAVLVFLRTHCVAAVIPYLEHIIYKWDETRPQFHEALVEHYIVRVKLLFKDYVQAYPDDENIIRAGDEDGELGEMRRRLLKFLRFSLYYSPQAVILQLSNCAFYEERALVLGRLKHHEQALAIYTSILNDFDAAEEYCQIYYDRSDETNSQVYLLLFRAFVCPLDPMIAGLLEKDLPTPEPDVHSAVKVLSRHADKIDTVAALSIIPNDTPLCTLSKALHAVLQATHDDACALALRRSVCLCGVESHEERLRQVLKQRIVIGNSSECSKCGKKIGNSAFQRHRRMYCDCAAPIFVPESIDGMPPSLGPISLLPSSQESKYEEYFLPKVSNQSTVSRRHICYLLISLGIFAFLLKILIYNQPTTKYDRKSDPELLQYIYTSSAARRLPKSGQLFCWVQTAKIYHDTRALAINETWLSRCDHGELFTGDFFPSDDIPYSTVFAGIPDSYYNLFYKSRYAFYYIYHFVSKNFDWYLKADDDTYVIVEHLKEYLSTLDPNKPYYLGYVLKPYLEHGYNAGGAGYVLSRAAVKIFNDLLYHNEELCPDNIYEDVGMGKCLGNVGIFPHDTRNSRGQNRFNTHTPSDMFHARKYSPLWTFFEEKKGYEAFANDVISFHHLTPDEMRTFDILLYRTNKPSRNFLRKS
;
A
#
# COMPACT_ATOMS: atom_id res chain seq x y z
N MET A 1 -43.67 -34.20 38.17
CA MET A 1 -42.61 -35.14 37.72
C MET A 1 -43.25 -36.50 37.49
N PHE A 2 -42.73 -37.28 36.54
CA PHE A 2 -43.32 -38.51 35.98
C PHE A 2 -44.64 -38.31 35.20
N ALA A 3 -44.54 -37.73 33.99
CA ALA A 3 -45.61 -37.81 32.97
C ALA A 3 -45.14 -37.67 31.50
N ASP A 4 -43.84 -37.49 31.21
CA ASP A 4 -43.33 -37.10 29.89
C ASP A 4 -42.28 -38.08 29.32
N PHE A 5 -42.69 -39.31 28.98
CA PHE A 5 -41.77 -40.32 28.42
C PHE A 5 -42.42 -41.28 27.39
N VAL A 6 -43.54 -40.90 26.77
CA VAL A 6 -44.34 -41.76 25.86
C VAL A 6 -44.66 -41.08 24.52
N ILE A 7 -43.88 -40.07 24.12
CA ILE A 7 -44.04 -39.37 22.83
C ILE A 7 -42.68 -39.24 22.12
N PHE A 8 -42.15 -40.35 21.62
CA PHE A 8 -40.99 -40.34 20.70
C PHE A 8 -41.11 -41.32 19.51
N ASP A 9 -41.94 -42.36 19.59
CA ASP A 9 -42.12 -43.36 18.50
C ASP A 9 -43.15 -42.97 17.43
N SER A 10 -43.89 -41.85 17.57
CA SER A 10 -45.06 -41.55 16.73
C SER A 10 -44.84 -40.56 15.58
N VAL A 11 -43.60 -40.08 15.35
CA VAL A 11 -43.32 -38.97 14.39
C VAL A 11 -42.67 -39.45 13.08
N ILE A 12 -42.11 -40.66 13.04
CA ILE A 12 -41.25 -41.14 11.93
C ILE A 12 -42.02 -41.41 10.61
N ASN A 13 -43.34 -41.57 10.63
CA ASN A 13 -44.14 -41.89 9.43
C ASN A 13 -45.18 -40.79 9.09
N GLN A 14 -44.72 -39.56 8.87
CA GLN A 14 -45.55 -38.57 8.19
C GLN A 14 -45.55 -38.86 6.68
N VAL A 15 -46.55 -39.64 6.22
CA VAL A 15 -46.67 -40.08 4.82
C VAL A 15 -46.95 -38.88 3.91
N ALA A 16 -45.88 -38.34 3.32
CA ALA A 16 -45.99 -37.50 2.13
C ALA A 16 -46.69 -38.31 1.03
N LYS A 17 -47.65 -37.71 0.32
CA LYS A 17 -48.31 -38.40 -0.78
C LYS A 17 -47.32 -38.62 -1.91
N MET A 18 -46.92 -39.87 -2.09
CA MET A 18 -46.07 -40.32 -3.20
C MET A 18 -46.65 -39.82 -4.52
N TYR A 19 -45.93 -38.90 -5.17
CA TYR A 19 -46.26 -38.39 -6.49
C TYR A 19 -45.40 -39.11 -7.54
N GLU A 20 -45.93 -39.28 -8.75
CA GLU A 20 -45.20 -39.95 -9.82
C GLU A 20 -44.17 -38.99 -10.42
N ALA A 21 -42.91 -39.12 -9.97
CA ALA A 21 -41.78 -38.36 -10.50
C ALA A 21 -41.47 -38.73 -11.95
N TYR A 22 -41.48 -40.03 -12.27
CA TYR A 22 -41.21 -40.57 -13.61
C TYR A 22 -42.39 -41.38 -14.15
N ALA A 23 -42.72 -41.18 -15.43
CA ALA A 23 -43.60 -42.06 -16.19
C ALA A 23 -42.77 -43.10 -16.98
N ALA A 24 -43.04 -44.39 -16.79
CA ALA A 24 -42.38 -45.46 -17.54
C ALA A 24 -43.03 -45.64 -18.93
N ASN A 25 -42.23 -45.55 -19.99
CA ASN A 25 -42.62 -45.73 -21.38
C ASN A 25 -41.82 -46.88 -22.00
N GLU A 26 -42.42 -47.64 -22.92
CA GLU A 26 -41.73 -48.72 -23.64
C GLU A 26 -40.86 -48.14 -24.79
N VAL A 27 -39.59 -48.56 -24.87
CA VAL A 27 -38.66 -48.22 -25.96
C VAL A 27 -38.64 -49.36 -26.97
N ALA A 28 -38.44 -50.59 -26.48
CA ALA A 28 -38.52 -51.82 -27.26
C ALA A 28 -38.88 -53.00 -26.35
N MET A 29 -39.75 -53.90 -26.79
CA MET A 29 -40.24 -55.03 -26.00
C MET A 29 -40.03 -56.33 -26.77
N LYS A 30 -39.79 -57.44 -26.07
CA LYS A 30 -39.64 -58.81 -26.64
C LYS A 30 -38.54 -58.88 -27.72
N LEU A 31 -37.37 -58.33 -27.41
CA LEU A 31 -36.19 -58.35 -28.28
C LEU A 31 -35.78 -59.78 -28.65
N PRO A 32 -35.31 -60.02 -29.89
CA PRO A 32 -34.96 -61.37 -30.36
C PRO A 32 -33.61 -61.87 -29.83
N LEU A 33 -32.82 -61.02 -29.19
CA LEU A 33 -31.50 -61.31 -28.63
C LEU A 33 -31.40 -60.74 -27.22
N GLU A 34 -30.61 -61.40 -26.38
CA GLU A 34 -30.34 -60.98 -25.00
C GLU A 34 -29.45 -59.72 -24.98
N VAL A 35 -29.96 -58.64 -24.39
CA VAL A 35 -29.22 -57.38 -24.16
C VAL A 35 -28.27 -57.57 -22.98
N THR A 36 -27.00 -57.16 -23.15
CA THR A 36 -25.93 -57.30 -22.17
C THR A 36 -25.28 -55.98 -21.77
N SER A 37 -25.49 -54.90 -22.53
CA SER A 37 -24.99 -53.55 -22.23
C SER A 37 -25.90 -52.48 -22.85
N LEU A 38 -25.93 -51.29 -22.25
CA LEU A 38 -26.81 -50.18 -22.63
C LEU A 38 -26.09 -48.84 -22.45
N THR A 39 -26.08 -47.98 -23.47
CA THR A 39 -25.58 -46.60 -23.38
C THR A 39 -26.48 -45.64 -24.18
N CYS A 40 -26.54 -44.38 -23.78
CA CYS A 40 -27.20 -43.30 -24.52
C CYS A 40 -26.16 -42.46 -25.28
N GLN A 41 -26.55 -41.85 -26.39
CA GLN A 41 -25.84 -40.77 -27.09
C GLN A 41 -26.59 -39.45 -26.84
N SER A 42 -25.99 -38.52 -26.10
CA SER A 42 -26.69 -37.33 -25.61
C SER A 42 -27.07 -36.34 -26.70
N SER A 43 -26.18 -36.08 -27.67
CA SER A 43 -26.40 -35.16 -28.79
C SER A 43 -27.61 -35.53 -29.67
N THR A 44 -27.91 -36.82 -29.80
CA THR A 44 -28.98 -37.36 -30.67
C THR A 44 -30.19 -37.87 -29.89
N GLY A 45 -30.01 -38.24 -28.62
CA GLY A 45 -30.97 -39.01 -27.83
C GLY A 45 -31.06 -40.49 -28.23
N ASN A 46 -30.11 -41.01 -29.02
CA ASN A 46 -30.12 -42.40 -29.49
C ASN A 46 -29.73 -43.36 -28.35
N VAL A 47 -30.47 -44.47 -28.22
CA VAL A 47 -30.18 -45.54 -27.27
C VAL A 47 -29.49 -46.69 -27.99
N LEU A 48 -28.30 -47.05 -27.51
CA LEU A 48 -27.43 -48.10 -28.05
C LEU A 48 -27.47 -49.31 -27.11
N ALA A 49 -28.01 -50.43 -27.58
CA ALA A 49 -28.10 -51.68 -26.81
C ALA A 49 -27.21 -52.77 -27.42
N GLY A 50 -26.19 -53.18 -26.67
CA GLY A 50 -25.27 -54.25 -27.03
C GLY A 50 -25.82 -55.61 -26.67
N SER A 51 -25.67 -56.60 -27.56
CA SER A 51 -26.21 -57.95 -27.35
C SER A 51 -25.15 -59.01 -27.08
N LYS A 52 -25.60 -60.11 -26.47
CA LYS A 52 -24.83 -61.33 -26.17
C LYS A 52 -24.21 -62.03 -27.39
N VAL A 53 -24.62 -61.66 -28.60
CA VAL A 53 -24.13 -62.21 -29.87
C VAL A 53 -23.16 -61.26 -30.61
N GLY A 54 -22.95 -60.04 -30.07
CA GLY A 54 -22.08 -59.03 -30.70
C GLY A 54 -22.79 -58.06 -31.64
N GLN A 55 -24.11 -58.15 -31.77
CA GLN A 55 -24.90 -57.20 -32.57
C GLN A 55 -25.26 -55.97 -31.72
N LEU A 56 -25.25 -54.79 -32.34
CA LEU A 56 -25.65 -53.53 -31.73
C LEU A 56 -27.01 -53.08 -32.28
N PHE A 57 -27.97 -52.83 -31.40
CA PHE A 57 -29.26 -52.20 -31.73
C PHE A 57 -29.19 -50.70 -31.48
N VAL A 58 -29.70 -49.89 -32.41
CA VAL A 58 -29.73 -48.43 -32.35
C VAL A 58 -31.17 -47.95 -32.42
N TYR A 59 -31.67 -47.42 -31.31
CA TYR A 59 -33.03 -46.86 -31.19
C TYR A 59 -32.95 -45.34 -31.22
N SER A 60 -33.50 -44.72 -32.26
CA SER A 60 -33.52 -43.27 -32.42
C SER A 60 -34.89 -42.70 -32.00
N PRO A 61 -34.95 -41.54 -31.34
CA PRO A 61 -36.21 -40.94 -30.92
C PRO A 61 -37.04 -40.51 -32.13
N ARG A 62 -38.37 -40.67 -32.05
CA ARG A 62 -39.29 -40.40 -33.16
C ARG A 62 -39.29 -38.93 -33.58
N ARG A 63 -38.94 -38.67 -34.84
CA ARG A 63 -39.05 -37.34 -35.44
C ARG A 63 -40.54 -36.97 -35.63
N ALA A 64 -40.88 -35.73 -35.24
CA ALA A 64 -42.21 -35.11 -35.25
C ALA A 64 -43.25 -35.62 -34.23
N ASN A 65 -43.32 -34.95 -33.06
CA ASN A 65 -44.43 -34.89 -32.08
C ASN A 65 -45.06 -36.19 -31.57
N ARG A 66 -44.51 -37.36 -31.89
CA ARG A 66 -44.94 -38.67 -31.37
C ARG A 66 -43.92 -39.18 -30.37
N ARG A 67 -44.36 -39.60 -29.19
CA ARG A 67 -43.49 -40.21 -28.19
C ARG A 67 -43.05 -41.62 -28.62
N GLY A 68 -41.95 -42.08 -28.05
CA GLY A 68 -41.35 -43.39 -28.31
C GLY A 68 -40.21 -43.35 -29.33
N PHE A 69 -39.62 -44.52 -29.55
CA PHE A 69 -38.44 -44.73 -30.39
C PHE A 69 -38.78 -45.63 -31.57
N ASP A 70 -37.94 -45.59 -32.61
CA ASP A 70 -37.92 -46.57 -33.69
C ASP A 70 -36.51 -47.18 -33.80
N LEU A 71 -36.43 -48.44 -34.24
CA LEU A 71 -35.16 -49.10 -34.54
C LEU A 71 -34.58 -48.51 -35.84
N ASP A 72 -33.62 -47.61 -35.71
CA ASP A 72 -32.98 -46.91 -36.82
C ASP A 72 -31.84 -47.73 -37.42
N ASN A 73 -31.11 -48.51 -36.59
CA ASN A 73 -30.16 -49.49 -37.13
C ASN A 73 -30.00 -50.76 -36.30
N LEU A 74 -29.59 -51.84 -36.97
CA LEU A 74 -29.17 -53.11 -36.38
C LEU A 74 -27.84 -53.53 -37.01
N CYS A 75 -26.73 -53.22 -36.32
CA CYS A 75 -25.40 -53.55 -36.79
C CYS A 75 -25.05 -55.01 -36.49
N LYS A 76 -25.43 -55.89 -37.41
CA LYS A 76 -25.19 -57.35 -37.32
C LYS A 76 -23.71 -57.76 -37.40
N GLN A 77 -22.84 -56.84 -37.82
CA GLN A 77 -21.39 -57.05 -37.99
C GLN A 77 -20.56 -56.19 -37.02
N PHE A 78 -21.17 -55.60 -35.99
CA PHE A 78 -20.51 -54.72 -35.02
C PHE A 78 -19.38 -55.44 -34.27
N GLU A 79 -19.72 -56.53 -33.59
CA GLU A 79 -18.78 -57.39 -32.87
C GLU A 79 -19.08 -58.88 -33.12
N ARG A 80 -18.10 -59.75 -32.84
CA ARG A 80 -18.22 -61.21 -33.05
C ARG A 80 -18.61 -62.00 -31.80
N LYS A 81 -18.65 -61.33 -30.65
CA LYS A 81 -18.86 -61.91 -29.31
C LYS A 81 -19.67 -60.94 -28.44
N ALA A 82 -20.15 -61.42 -27.29
CA ALA A 82 -20.98 -60.64 -26.38
C ALA A 82 -20.38 -59.25 -26.04
N VAL A 83 -21.22 -58.22 -26.18
CA VAL A 83 -20.86 -56.83 -25.84
C VAL A 83 -21.06 -56.62 -24.34
N LEU A 84 -19.98 -56.59 -23.58
CA LEU A 84 -19.99 -56.54 -22.11
C LEU A 84 -20.16 -55.12 -21.57
N GLU A 85 -19.52 -54.14 -22.21
CA GLU A 85 -19.52 -52.73 -21.80
C GLU A 85 -19.54 -51.85 -23.07
N LEU A 86 -20.29 -50.74 -23.02
CA LEU A 86 -20.38 -49.74 -24.08
C LEU A 86 -20.27 -48.34 -23.43
N LYS A 87 -19.50 -47.45 -24.03
CA LYS A 87 -19.42 -46.05 -23.60
C LYS A 87 -19.27 -45.10 -24.79
N VAL A 88 -20.17 -44.13 -24.89
CA VAL A 88 -20.13 -43.04 -25.87
C VAL A 88 -19.18 -41.93 -25.38
N CYS A 89 -18.35 -41.41 -26.28
CA CYS A 89 -17.55 -40.19 -26.10
C CYS A 89 -17.81 -39.26 -27.28
N GLU A 90 -18.69 -38.28 -27.10
CA GLU A 90 -19.11 -37.37 -28.17
C GLU A 90 -18.02 -36.36 -28.54
N GLU A 91 -17.16 -35.99 -27.58
CA GLU A 91 -16.03 -35.04 -27.74
C GLU A 91 -15.00 -35.47 -28.80
N GLN A 92 -14.98 -36.76 -29.17
CA GLN A 92 -14.04 -37.33 -30.15
C GLN A 92 -14.74 -38.16 -31.24
N ASP A 93 -16.08 -38.16 -31.30
CA ASP A 93 -16.91 -39.03 -32.15
C ASP A 93 -16.64 -40.55 -31.98
N LEU A 94 -16.47 -41.05 -30.75
CA LEU A 94 -16.09 -42.45 -30.48
C LEU A 94 -17.12 -43.24 -29.65
N LEU A 95 -17.34 -44.48 -30.07
CA LEU A 95 -17.99 -45.52 -29.26
C LEU A 95 -16.95 -46.54 -28.82
N PHE A 96 -16.68 -46.61 -27.53
CA PHE A 96 -15.84 -47.66 -26.95
C PHE A 96 -16.69 -48.89 -26.60
N CYS A 97 -16.15 -50.06 -26.93
CA CYS A 97 -16.79 -51.36 -26.77
C CYS A 97 -15.84 -52.33 -26.07
N VAL A 98 -16.33 -53.12 -25.11
CA VAL A 98 -15.60 -54.27 -24.56
C VAL A 98 -16.27 -55.58 -25.00
N SER A 99 -15.55 -56.34 -25.80
CA SER A 99 -15.93 -57.65 -26.36
C SER A 99 -14.86 -58.67 -26.00
N ASP A 100 -15.22 -59.82 -25.43
CA ASP A 100 -14.28 -60.90 -25.07
C ASP A 100 -13.12 -60.49 -24.13
N GLY A 101 -13.28 -59.39 -23.38
CA GLY A 101 -12.20 -58.77 -22.60
C GLY A 101 -11.13 -58.07 -23.44
N GLN A 102 -11.44 -57.66 -24.68
CA GLN A 102 -10.67 -56.69 -25.46
C GLN A 102 -11.49 -55.41 -25.63
N MET A 103 -10.80 -54.28 -25.67
CA MET A 103 -11.41 -52.97 -25.89
C MET A 103 -11.22 -52.56 -27.35
N ALA A 104 -12.29 -52.14 -28.01
CA ALA A 104 -12.30 -51.62 -29.37
C ALA A 104 -12.87 -50.19 -29.40
N ALA A 105 -12.35 -49.36 -30.30
CA ALA A 105 -12.85 -48.02 -30.57
C ALA A 105 -13.56 -48.02 -31.94
N HIS A 106 -14.79 -47.53 -32.00
CA HIS A 106 -15.61 -47.47 -33.21
C HIS A 106 -15.99 -46.02 -33.55
N SER A 107 -16.08 -45.70 -34.84
CA SER A 107 -16.56 -44.40 -35.33
C SER A 107 -18.04 -44.18 -34.99
N LEU A 108 -18.41 -43.06 -34.37
CA LEU A 108 -19.81 -42.59 -34.27
C LEU A 108 -20.31 -41.92 -35.56
N ARG A 109 -19.40 -41.46 -36.43
CA ARG A 109 -19.74 -40.71 -37.66
C ARG A 109 -20.42 -41.61 -38.70
N ASP A 110 -20.07 -42.89 -38.71
CA ASP A 110 -20.52 -43.86 -39.69
C ASP A 110 -21.66 -44.72 -39.14
N ARG A 111 -22.78 -44.79 -39.87
CA ARG A 111 -23.98 -45.55 -39.46
C ARG A 111 -23.73 -47.03 -39.11
N HIS A 112 -22.63 -47.62 -39.58
CA HIS A 112 -22.25 -49.01 -39.34
C HIS A 112 -21.27 -49.23 -38.17
N TYR A 113 -20.82 -48.17 -37.49
CA TYR A 113 -19.85 -48.21 -36.39
C TYR A 113 -18.60 -49.07 -36.68
N PRO A 114 -17.85 -48.78 -37.75
CA PRO A 114 -16.63 -49.50 -38.10
C PRO A 114 -15.60 -49.36 -36.96
N VAL A 115 -14.91 -50.48 -36.68
CA VAL A 115 -13.76 -50.49 -35.78
C VAL A 115 -12.66 -49.61 -36.38
N ILE A 116 -12.24 -48.60 -35.62
CA ILE A 116 -11.09 -47.76 -35.92
C ILE A 116 -9.82 -48.50 -35.47
N ASN A 117 -9.79 -48.97 -34.21
CA ASN A 117 -8.63 -49.63 -33.62
C ASN A 117 -9.02 -50.53 -32.42
N ILE A 118 -8.14 -51.46 -32.04
CA ILE A 118 -8.33 -52.46 -30.98
C ILE A 118 -7.14 -52.44 -30.03
N LEU A 119 -7.39 -52.36 -28.72
CA LEU A 119 -6.36 -52.43 -27.69
C LEU A 119 -5.78 -53.85 -27.58
N HIS A 120 -4.75 -54.13 -28.39
CA HIS A 120 -4.08 -55.44 -28.41
C HIS A 120 -3.15 -55.68 -27.22
N LYS A 121 -2.64 -54.62 -26.56
CA LYS A 121 -1.67 -54.71 -25.46
C LYS A 121 -2.22 -55.38 -24.18
N ILE A 122 -3.53 -55.27 -23.93
CA ILE A 122 -4.15 -55.70 -22.67
C ILE A 122 -5.29 -56.69 -22.93
N LYS A 123 -5.17 -57.90 -22.36
CA LYS A 123 -6.26 -58.87 -22.26
C LYS A 123 -6.16 -59.71 -20.96
N PRO A 124 -7.26 -59.94 -20.22
CA PRO A 124 -8.57 -59.32 -20.38
C PRO A 124 -8.63 -57.91 -19.77
N VAL A 125 -9.30 -56.99 -20.46
CA VAL A 125 -9.89 -55.77 -19.88
C VAL A 125 -11.08 -56.20 -19.00
N GLN A 126 -11.23 -55.57 -17.83
CA GLN A 126 -12.29 -55.89 -16.87
C GLN A 126 -13.34 -54.79 -16.75
N CYS A 127 -12.90 -53.53 -16.72
CA CYS A 127 -13.70 -52.32 -16.91
C CYS A 127 -12.78 -51.19 -17.41
N PHE A 128 -13.36 -50.11 -17.91
CA PHE A 128 -12.60 -48.91 -18.27
C PHE A 128 -13.34 -47.64 -17.88
N THR A 129 -12.63 -46.52 -17.87
CA THR A 129 -13.27 -45.21 -17.82
C THR A 129 -12.47 -44.17 -18.59
N THR A 130 -13.10 -43.05 -18.89
CA THR A 130 -12.59 -41.99 -19.78
C THR A 130 -12.47 -40.70 -19.00
N TRP A 131 -11.39 -39.97 -19.23
CA TRP A 131 -11.00 -38.75 -18.56
C TRP A 131 -10.51 -37.76 -19.61
N TYR A 132 -11.27 -36.70 -19.85
CA TYR A 132 -10.90 -35.65 -20.81
C TYR A 132 -10.34 -34.45 -20.04
N ARG A 133 -9.06 -34.13 -20.28
CA ARG A 133 -8.32 -33.11 -19.52
C ARG A 133 -8.30 -31.81 -20.31
N LYS A 134 -9.10 -30.84 -19.87
CA LYS A 134 -9.32 -29.54 -20.54
C LYS A 134 -8.03 -28.76 -20.81
N ASP A 135 -7.01 -28.91 -19.97
CA ASP A 135 -5.72 -28.22 -20.10
C ASP A 135 -4.84 -28.76 -21.24
N GLU A 136 -5.09 -30.00 -21.70
CA GLU A 136 -4.34 -30.61 -22.80
C GLU A 136 -5.14 -30.75 -24.10
N ASP A 137 -6.47 -30.64 -24.06
CA ASP A 137 -7.41 -31.04 -25.13
C ASP A 137 -7.26 -32.51 -25.57
N MET A 138 -6.89 -33.39 -24.63
CA MET A 138 -6.61 -34.80 -24.92
C MET A 138 -7.42 -35.74 -24.03
N MET A 139 -8.02 -36.76 -24.66
CA MET A 139 -8.72 -37.83 -23.96
C MET A 139 -7.74 -38.89 -23.44
N HIS A 140 -7.88 -39.21 -22.16
CA HIS A 140 -7.19 -40.28 -21.48
C HIS A 140 -8.19 -41.38 -21.08
N ILE A 141 -7.70 -42.62 -21.02
CA ILE A 141 -8.49 -43.83 -20.80
C ILE A 141 -7.80 -44.67 -19.72
N PHE A 142 -8.46 -44.83 -18.58
CA PHE A 142 -8.03 -45.75 -17.53
C PHE A 142 -8.63 -47.13 -17.79
N VAL A 143 -7.77 -48.15 -17.90
CA VAL A 143 -8.15 -49.53 -18.24
C VAL A 143 -7.72 -50.46 -17.11
N SER A 144 -8.66 -51.23 -16.54
CA SER A 144 -8.33 -52.23 -15.51
C SER A 144 -8.01 -53.60 -16.13
N SER A 145 -6.98 -54.26 -15.61
CA SER A 145 -6.70 -55.65 -15.93
C SER A 145 -5.99 -56.40 -14.79
N LYS A 146 -6.58 -57.53 -14.41
CA LYS A 146 -6.14 -58.46 -13.36
C LYS A 146 -6.12 -57.82 -11.98
N LYS A 147 -5.02 -57.14 -11.61
CA LYS A 147 -4.86 -56.36 -10.36
C LYS A 147 -4.01 -55.10 -10.61
N ARG A 148 -4.12 -54.53 -11.81
CA ARG A 148 -3.43 -53.30 -12.22
C ARG A 148 -4.36 -52.37 -12.99
N LEU A 149 -4.07 -51.08 -12.90
CA LEU A 149 -4.67 -50.03 -13.69
C LEU A 149 -3.62 -49.53 -14.68
N TYR A 150 -4.02 -49.30 -15.93
CA TYR A 150 -3.17 -48.80 -17.01
C TYR A 150 -3.80 -47.53 -17.58
N LEU A 151 -2.98 -46.61 -18.06
CA LEU A 151 -3.41 -45.35 -18.64
C LEU A 151 -3.03 -45.29 -20.13
N PHE A 152 -4.00 -44.95 -20.96
CA PHE A 152 -3.80 -44.70 -22.38
C PHE A 152 -4.21 -43.27 -22.72
N LYS A 153 -3.50 -42.64 -23.64
CA LYS A 153 -3.88 -41.42 -24.32
C LYS A 153 -4.41 -41.80 -25.70
N TRP A 154 -5.55 -41.23 -26.07
CA TRP A 154 -6.07 -41.38 -27.43
C TRP A 154 -5.52 -40.25 -28.31
N SER A 155 -4.74 -40.60 -29.33
CA SER A 155 -4.23 -39.69 -30.35
C SER A 155 -4.04 -40.44 -31.67
N ASP A 156 -4.10 -39.74 -32.81
CA ASP A 156 -3.86 -40.30 -34.15
C ASP A 156 -4.64 -41.59 -34.49
N ASN A 157 -5.79 -41.80 -33.84
CA ASN A 157 -6.62 -43.01 -33.88
C ASN A 157 -6.00 -44.29 -33.27
N ASP A 158 -5.06 -44.16 -32.34
CA ASP A 158 -4.42 -45.27 -31.62
C ASP A 158 -4.37 -45.09 -30.10
N PHE A 159 -4.13 -46.20 -29.39
CA PHE A 159 -4.02 -46.28 -27.94
C PHE A 159 -2.56 -46.13 -27.49
N HIS A 160 -2.11 -44.88 -27.31
CA HIS A 160 -0.77 -44.59 -26.82
C HIS A 160 -0.68 -44.84 -25.31
N GLU A 161 0.21 -45.73 -24.89
CA GLU A 161 0.37 -46.09 -23.46
C GLU A 161 1.13 -44.97 -22.73
N VAL A 162 0.51 -44.39 -21.70
CA VAL A 162 1.12 -43.34 -20.87
C VAL A 162 1.82 -43.99 -19.69
N ARG A 163 3.05 -43.56 -19.41
CA ARG A 163 3.78 -44.04 -18.24
C ARG A 163 3.09 -43.53 -16.96
N PHE A 164 2.46 -44.47 -16.26
CA PHE A 164 1.65 -44.22 -15.08
C PHE A 164 2.11 -45.11 -13.93
N GLU A 165 2.56 -44.50 -12.83
CA GLU A 165 3.08 -45.18 -11.65
C GLU A 165 2.29 -44.75 -10.41
N TYR A 166 1.93 -45.69 -9.53
CA TYR A 166 1.09 -45.41 -8.36
C TYR A 166 1.55 -46.19 -7.12
N ASN A 167 1.34 -45.59 -5.95
CA ASN A 167 2.03 -45.94 -4.70
C ASN A 167 1.58 -47.27 -4.03
N GLN A 168 0.51 -47.93 -4.50
CA GLN A 168 -0.09 -49.08 -3.83
C GLN A 168 -0.54 -50.18 -4.81
N SER A 169 -0.19 -51.44 -4.55
CA SER A 169 -0.71 -52.59 -5.30
C SER A 169 -2.12 -52.98 -4.85
N PHE A 170 -3.06 -53.16 -5.79
CA PHE A 170 -4.44 -53.50 -5.48
C PHE A 170 -4.59 -54.91 -4.87
N THR A 171 -5.40 -55.00 -3.82
CA THR A 171 -5.71 -56.23 -3.07
C THR A 171 -6.54 -57.22 -3.89
N ASP A 172 -7.48 -56.72 -4.71
CA ASP A 172 -8.23 -57.48 -5.71
C ASP A 172 -8.33 -56.70 -7.05
N LYS A 173 -9.04 -57.26 -8.04
CA LYS A 173 -9.34 -56.58 -9.31
C LYS A 173 -10.12 -55.26 -9.08
N PRO A 174 -9.78 -54.17 -9.79
CA PRO A 174 -10.65 -52.99 -9.85
C PRO A 174 -12.01 -53.37 -10.48
N GLY A 175 -13.11 -52.98 -9.83
CA GLY A 175 -14.48 -53.31 -10.23
C GLY A 175 -15.17 -52.16 -10.95
N THR A 176 -15.37 -51.04 -10.26
CA THR A 176 -15.95 -49.81 -10.79
C THR A 176 -14.92 -48.67 -10.76
N LEU A 177 -14.91 -47.84 -11.81
CA LEU A 177 -13.95 -46.74 -12.03
C LEU A 177 -14.67 -45.45 -12.41
N LYS A 178 -14.48 -44.38 -11.63
CA LYS A 178 -15.00 -43.04 -11.93
C LYS A 178 -13.87 -42.02 -11.74
N VAL A 179 -13.77 -41.03 -12.64
CA VAL A 179 -12.85 -39.90 -12.49
C VAL A 179 -13.68 -38.63 -12.34
N VAL A 180 -13.25 -37.74 -11.44
CA VAL A 180 -13.75 -36.37 -11.26
C VAL A 180 -12.52 -35.49 -11.13
N ASP A 181 -12.40 -34.48 -12.00
CA ASP A 181 -11.19 -33.65 -12.16
C ASP A 181 -9.90 -34.50 -12.18
N ASP A 182 -8.90 -34.19 -11.35
CA ASP A 182 -7.65 -34.96 -11.23
C ASP A 182 -7.74 -36.14 -10.22
N THR A 183 -8.93 -36.63 -9.88
CA THR A 183 -9.11 -37.69 -8.86
C THR A 183 -9.86 -38.91 -9.40
N VAL A 184 -9.22 -40.08 -9.31
CA VAL A 184 -9.78 -41.39 -9.69
C VAL A 184 -10.33 -42.09 -8.46
N PHE A 185 -11.60 -42.45 -8.49
CA PHE A 185 -12.28 -43.26 -7.47
C PHE A 185 -12.49 -44.67 -8.01
N LEU A 186 -12.01 -45.66 -7.25
CA LEU A 186 -12.02 -47.05 -7.67
C LEU A 186 -12.41 -48.00 -6.53
N SER A 187 -13.16 -49.05 -6.87
CA SER A 187 -13.47 -50.15 -5.94
C SER A 187 -12.56 -51.36 -6.22
N CYS A 188 -11.99 -51.96 -5.18
CA CYS A 188 -11.14 -53.15 -5.25
C CYS A 188 -11.65 -54.21 -4.27
N GLY A 189 -12.53 -55.10 -4.76
CA GLY A 189 -13.13 -56.18 -3.98
C GLY A 189 -14.07 -55.68 -2.87
N ARG A 190 -13.47 -55.30 -1.73
CA ARG A 190 -14.17 -54.75 -0.54
C ARG A 190 -13.68 -53.36 -0.14
N GLU A 191 -12.68 -52.81 -0.82
CA GLU A 191 -12.02 -51.57 -0.43
C GLU A 191 -12.36 -50.47 -1.45
N TYR A 192 -12.79 -49.28 -0.99
CA TYR A 192 -12.87 -48.09 -1.83
C TYR A 192 -11.59 -47.26 -1.69
N ILE A 193 -11.00 -46.91 -2.82
CA ILE A 193 -9.73 -46.20 -2.92
C ILE A 193 -9.94 -44.91 -3.72
N LEU A 194 -9.48 -43.80 -3.13
CA LEU A 194 -9.31 -42.51 -3.79
C LEU A 194 -7.86 -42.44 -4.27
N MET A 195 -7.64 -42.10 -5.54
CA MET A 195 -6.33 -41.96 -6.14
C MET A 195 -6.21 -40.57 -6.75
N LYS A 196 -5.41 -39.69 -6.13
CA LYS A 196 -5.18 -38.34 -6.64
C LYS A 196 -4.04 -38.38 -7.66
N LEU A 197 -4.26 -37.77 -8.82
CA LEU A 197 -3.29 -37.69 -9.91
C LEU A 197 -2.40 -36.45 -9.71
N THR A 198 -1.11 -36.59 -10.02
CA THR A 198 -0.12 -35.51 -9.98
C THR A 198 0.85 -35.63 -11.14
N ASP A 199 1.09 -34.52 -11.84
CA ASP A 199 2.11 -34.46 -12.90
C ASP A 199 3.51 -34.30 -12.30
N LYS A 200 4.50 -35.00 -12.85
CA LYS A 200 5.92 -34.64 -12.69
C LYS A 200 6.57 -34.47 -14.05
N SER A 201 6.85 -33.21 -14.40
CA SER A 201 7.61 -32.82 -15.57
C SER A 201 9.12 -32.85 -15.29
N ASN A 202 9.81 -33.84 -15.86
CA ASN A 202 11.22 -33.72 -16.22
C ASN A 202 11.30 -33.59 -17.75
N ASP A 203 12.27 -32.85 -18.28
CA ASP A 203 12.18 -32.18 -19.59
C ASP A 203 12.05 -33.05 -20.87
N GLU A 204 12.00 -34.39 -20.79
CA GLU A 204 11.84 -35.28 -21.97
C GLU A 204 10.70 -36.33 -21.88
N GLU A 205 10.14 -36.64 -20.70
CA GLU A 205 8.95 -37.52 -20.57
C GLU A 205 8.00 -37.00 -19.48
N LYS A 206 6.70 -36.86 -19.79
CA LYS A 206 5.66 -36.62 -18.77
C LYS A 206 5.37 -37.92 -18.01
N LEU A 207 5.69 -37.94 -16.71
CA LEU A 207 5.32 -39.02 -15.79
C LEU A 207 4.11 -38.59 -14.95
N LEU A 208 3.03 -39.38 -14.99
CA LEU A 208 1.86 -39.17 -14.13
C LEU A 208 1.93 -40.11 -12.92
N LEU A 209 1.78 -39.55 -11.72
CA LEU A 209 1.80 -40.28 -10.45
C LEU A 209 0.43 -40.32 -9.78
N GLY A 210 0.01 -41.53 -9.36
CA GLY A 210 -1.21 -41.75 -8.58
C GLY A 210 -0.93 -41.98 -7.09
N GLU A 211 -1.35 -41.04 -6.24
CA GLU A 211 -1.33 -41.20 -4.79
C GLU A 211 -2.63 -41.84 -4.29
N CYS A 212 -2.57 -43.13 -3.94
CA CYS A 212 -3.70 -43.88 -3.41
C CYS A 212 -3.90 -43.63 -1.91
N ARG A 213 -5.15 -43.42 -1.51
CA ARG A 213 -5.66 -43.35 -0.14
C ARG A 213 -6.90 -44.24 -0.03
N ARG A 214 -6.89 -45.20 0.90
CA ARG A 214 -8.08 -45.97 1.27
C ARG A 214 -9.11 -45.04 1.92
N LEU A 215 -10.37 -45.15 1.52
CA LEU A 215 -11.50 -44.45 2.14
C LEU A 215 -12.13 -45.30 3.25
N PHE A 216 -12.64 -46.48 2.89
CA PHE A 216 -13.35 -47.39 3.80
C PHE A 216 -13.48 -48.80 3.19
N ASP A 217 -13.71 -49.78 4.07
CA ASP A 217 -13.84 -51.20 3.73
C ASP A 217 -15.28 -51.68 3.98
N PHE A 218 -15.95 -52.22 2.95
CA PHE A 218 -17.37 -52.62 2.98
C PHE A 218 -17.62 -53.96 2.25
N GLY A 219 -18.79 -54.56 2.51
CA GLY A 219 -19.16 -55.88 1.97
C GLY A 219 -20.10 -55.81 0.76
N ASP A 220 -19.66 -56.42 -0.34
CA ASP A 220 -20.43 -56.89 -1.50
C ASP A 220 -21.23 -55.82 -2.32
N ASN A 221 -21.23 -55.96 -3.66
CA ASN A 221 -21.76 -55.00 -4.65
C ASN A 221 -21.26 -53.55 -4.51
N ALA A 222 -20.04 -53.26 -5.02
CA ALA A 222 -19.43 -51.93 -4.96
C ALA A 222 -19.65 -51.09 -6.23
N GLY A 223 -20.30 -49.93 -6.09
CA GLY A 223 -20.44 -48.92 -7.14
C GLY A 223 -20.35 -47.48 -6.63
N ILE A 224 -20.25 -46.53 -7.58
CA ILE A 224 -19.92 -45.11 -7.34
C ILE A 224 -20.84 -44.26 -8.23
N VAL A 225 -21.50 -43.25 -7.65
CA VAL A 225 -22.36 -42.31 -8.37
C VAL A 225 -21.93 -40.86 -8.10
N GLU A 226 -22.04 -40.02 -9.12
CA GLU A 226 -21.60 -38.62 -9.13
C GLU A 226 -22.81 -37.68 -9.02
N ILE A 227 -22.77 -36.79 -8.04
CA ILE A 227 -23.80 -35.80 -7.72
C ILE A 227 -23.20 -34.44 -8.11
N TRP A 228 -23.23 -34.21 -9.43
CA TRP A 228 -22.52 -33.15 -10.16
C TRP A 228 -23.12 -31.74 -10.00
N ASP A 229 -24.29 -31.60 -9.40
CA ASP A 229 -24.94 -30.30 -9.10
C ASP A 229 -24.53 -29.71 -7.74
N ARG A 230 -23.78 -30.47 -6.91
CA ARG A 230 -23.44 -30.12 -5.53
C ARG A 230 -22.01 -30.50 -5.10
N ASP A 231 -21.17 -30.94 -6.04
CA ASP A 231 -19.80 -31.39 -5.80
C ASP A 231 -19.66 -32.58 -4.83
N LEU A 232 -20.53 -33.60 -5.00
CA LEU A 232 -20.66 -34.75 -4.11
C LEU A 232 -20.48 -36.10 -4.83
N LEU A 233 -20.03 -37.10 -4.07
CA LEU A 233 -19.95 -38.51 -4.49
C LEU A 233 -20.78 -39.39 -3.56
N GLY A 234 -21.52 -40.32 -4.16
CA GLY A 234 -22.24 -41.38 -3.48
C GLY A 234 -21.55 -42.72 -3.66
N PHE A 235 -21.22 -43.39 -2.56
CA PHE A 235 -20.70 -44.75 -2.54
C PHE A 235 -21.75 -45.67 -1.96
N PHE A 236 -22.24 -46.65 -2.73
CA PHE A 236 -23.27 -47.57 -2.23
C PHE A 236 -22.69 -48.86 -1.66
N HIS A 237 -23.29 -49.34 -0.59
CA HIS A 237 -22.98 -50.59 0.09
C HIS A 237 -24.29 -51.23 0.56
N GLY A 238 -24.61 -52.41 0.03
CA GLY A 238 -25.85 -53.10 0.34
C GLY A 238 -27.08 -52.25 -0.02
N ASP A 239 -27.87 -51.87 0.99
CA ASP A 239 -29.07 -51.03 0.85
C ASP A 239 -28.81 -49.52 1.02
N THR A 240 -27.57 -49.09 1.31
CA THR A 240 -27.28 -47.74 1.80
C THR A 240 -26.27 -47.00 0.92
N LEU A 241 -26.55 -45.73 0.63
CA LEU A 241 -25.69 -44.81 -0.11
C LEU A 241 -25.02 -43.80 0.86
N VAL A 242 -23.70 -43.87 0.98
CA VAL A 242 -22.88 -42.97 1.81
C VAL A 242 -22.42 -41.78 0.97
N ILE A 243 -22.59 -40.55 1.46
CA ILE A 243 -22.31 -39.32 0.72
C ILE A 243 -21.06 -38.60 1.24
N THR A 244 -20.04 -38.47 0.39
CA THR A 244 -18.81 -37.71 0.65
C THR A 244 -18.70 -36.48 -0.26
N ASN A 245 -17.81 -35.55 0.10
CA ASN A 245 -17.27 -34.61 -0.87
C ASN A 245 -16.22 -35.30 -1.79
N PHE A 246 -15.66 -34.56 -2.76
CA PHE A 246 -14.61 -35.08 -3.64
C PHE A 246 -13.28 -35.43 -2.93
N ASP A 247 -12.98 -34.89 -1.75
CA ASP A 247 -11.82 -35.32 -0.93
C ASP A 247 -12.02 -36.67 -0.22
N GLY A 248 -13.20 -37.30 -0.40
CA GLY A 248 -13.58 -38.55 0.25
C GLY A 248 -13.96 -38.41 1.74
N HIS A 249 -14.18 -37.19 2.23
CA HIS A 249 -14.66 -36.95 3.59
C HIS A 249 -16.18 -36.96 3.64
N LYS A 250 -16.74 -37.67 4.63
CA LYS A 250 -18.20 -37.82 4.78
C LYS A 250 -18.84 -36.48 5.14
N THR A 251 -19.95 -36.17 4.48
CA THR A 251 -20.68 -34.91 4.69
C THR A 251 -21.55 -34.94 5.95
N SER A 252 -22.13 -33.79 6.31
CA SER A 252 -23.13 -33.66 7.36
C SER A 252 -24.53 -34.19 6.97
N MET A 253 -24.72 -34.64 5.72
CA MET A 253 -25.97 -35.26 5.28
C MET A 253 -26.07 -36.70 5.77
N ALA A 254 -27.31 -37.15 6.03
CA ALA A 254 -27.58 -38.54 6.41
C ALA A 254 -27.40 -39.50 5.21
N ASP A 255 -26.96 -40.72 5.47
CA ASP A 255 -26.85 -41.77 4.45
C ASP A 255 -28.24 -42.17 3.92
N ILE A 256 -28.35 -42.40 2.61
CA ILE A 256 -29.64 -42.66 1.96
C ILE A 256 -29.87 -44.17 1.84
N ARG A 257 -30.80 -44.69 2.65
CA ARG A 257 -31.06 -46.14 2.79
C ARG A 257 -32.30 -46.61 2.03
N PHE A 258 -32.10 -47.31 0.92
CA PHE A 258 -33.09 -47.92 0.02
C PHE A 258 -33.81 -49.13 0.65
N SER A 259 -34.83 -49.67 -0.04
CA SER A 259 -35.70 -50.74 0.50
C SER A 259 -35.13 -52.17 0.40
N ASP A 260 -34.05 -52.36 -0.36
CA ASP A 260 -33.39 -53.64 -0.63
C ASP A 260 -31.94 -53.34 -1.09
N VAL A 261 -31.13 -54.36 -1.36
CA VAL A 261 -29.76 -54.19 -1.86
C VAL A 261 -29.75 -53.54 -3.25
N LEU A 262 -28.89 -52.55 -3.47
CA LEU A 262 -28.70 -51.92 -4.77
C LEU A 262 -27.97 -52.86 -5.76
N THR A 263 -28.49 -52.89 -6.99
CA THR A 263 -27.88 -53.54 -8.15
C THR A 263 -27.17 -52.51 -9.04
N ASP A 264 -27.79 -51.34 -9.20
CA ASP A 264 -27.31 -50.23 -10.02
C ASP A 264 -27.95 -48.91 -9.52
N ILE A 265 -27.36 -47.74 -9.81
CA ILE A 265 -27.90 -46.44 -9.39
C ILE A 265 -27.50 -45.31 -10.35
N VAL A 266 -28.47 -44.45 -10.68
CA VAL A 266 -28.29 -43.26 -11.53
C VAL A 266 -28.72 -42.00 -10.79
N TYR A 267 -28.01 -40.90 -11.03
CA TYR A 267 -28.39 -39.56 -10.56
C TYR A 267 -28.84 -38.65 -11.71
N ASP A 268 -30.09 -38.19 -11.60
CA ASP A 268 -30.80 -37.31 -12.53
C ASP A 268 -31.49 -36.23 -11.67
N PRO A 269 -30.79 -35.11 -11.39
CA PRO A 269 -31.15 -34.21 -10.31
C PRO A 269 -32.56 -33.60 -10.46
N PRO A 270 -33.31 -33.43 -9.35
CA PRO A 270 -32.90 -33.60 -7.95
C PRO A 270 -33.02 -35.06 -7.43
N TYR A 271 -33.19 -36.06 -8.30
CA TYR A 271 -33.55 -37.43 -7.91
C TYR A 271 -32.39 -38.44 -8.01
N LEU A 272 -32.34 -39.35 -7.03
CA LEU A 272 -31.59 -40.60 -7.07
C LEU A 272 -32.52 -41.73 -7.49
N VAL A 273 -32.09 -42.55 -8.46
CA VAL A 273 -32.87 -43.65 -9.01
C VAL A 273 -32.06 -44.94 -8.90
N GLY A 274 -32.44 -45.80 -7.94
CA GLY A 274 -31.78 -47.08 -7.65
C GLY A 274 -32.54 -48.26 -8.24
N LEU A 275 -31.80 -49.22 -8.81
CA LEU A 275 -32.33 -50.51 -9.27
C LEU A 275 -32.08 -51.58 -8.19
N LEU A 276 -33.13 -52.32 -7.87
CA LEU A 276 -33.18 -53.34 -6.83
C LEU A 276 -33.50 -54.73 -7.42
N PRO A 277 -33.13 -55.82 -6.73
CA PRO A 277 -33.43 -57.19 -7.11
C PRO A 277 -34.86 -57.41 -7.61
N ARG A 278 -34.98 -58.33 -8.58
CA ARG A 278 -36.24 -58.66 -9.30
C ARG A 278 -36.77 -57.54 -10.21
N GLY A 279 -36.05 -56.42 -10.34
CA GLY A 279 -36.36 -55.33 -11.28
C GLY A 279 -37.23 -54.22 -10.68
N ARG A 280 -37.19 -54.03 -9.36
CA ARG A 280 -37.85 -52.86 -8.72
C ARG A 280 -36.95 -51.64 -8.88
N VAL A 281 -37.49 -50.51 -9.31
CA VAL A 281 -36.79 -49.22 -9.38
C VAL A 281 -37.36 -48.29 -8.33
N GLU A 282 -36.49 -47.68 -7.52
CA GLU A 282 -36.85 -46.82 -6.39
C GLU A 282 -36.28 -45.40 -6.59
N VAL A 283 -37.14 -44.38 -6.47
CA VAL A 283 -36.84 -42.97 -6.75
C VAL A 283 -36.91 -42.16 -5.46
N ARG A 284 -35.86 -41.39 -5.18
CA ARG A 284 -35.69 -40.61 -3.95
C ARG A 284 -35.20 -39.19 -4.19
N SER A 285 -35.58 -38.25 -3.33
CA SER A 285 -34.93 -36.93 -3.23
C SER A 285 -33.59 -37.03 -2.51
N LEU A 286 -32.67 -36.10 -2.79
CA LEU A 286 -31.39 -35.99 -2.08
C LEU A 286 -31.51 -35.29 -0.72
N THR A 287 -32.26 -34.17 -0.66
CA THR A 287 -32.38 -33.35 0.57
C THR A 287 -33.78 -32.74 0.66
N PRO A 288 -34.54 -33.00 1.75
CA PRO A 288 -34.43 -34.18 2.61
C PRO A 288 -34.62 -35.48 1.81
N SER A 289 -34.12 -36.61 2.30
CA SER A 289 -34.27 -37.91 1.61
C SER A 289 -35.63 -38.54 1.88
N TYR A 290 -36.55 -38.44 0.91
CA TYR A 290 -37.85 -39.11 0.92
C TYR A 290 -37.94 -40.16 -0.20
N LEU A 291 -38.70 -41.23 0.06
CA LEU A 291 -39.17 -42.15 -0.97
C LEU A 291 -40.31 -41.50 -1.75
N ILE A 292 -40.07 -41.16 -3.01
CA ILE A 292 -41.04 -40.47 -3.87
C ILE A 292 -41.87 -41.49 -4.66
N GLN A 293 -41.22 -42.45 -5.29
CA GLN A 293 -41.85 -43.43 -6.17
C GLN A 293 -41.12 -44.79 -6.11
N SER A 294 -41.86 -45.88 -6.19
CA SER A 294 -41.33 -47.23 -6.37
C SER A 294 -42.13 -47.92 -7.48
N MET A 295 -41.46 -48.44 -8.50
CA MET A 295 -42.05 -49.12 -9.65
C MET A 295 -41.44 -50.50 -9.85
N ALA A 296 -42.14 -51.41 -10.52
CA ALA A 296 -41.66 -52.77 -10.79
C ALA A 296 -41.63 -53.04 -12.30
N LEU A 297 -40.44 -53.29 -12.83
CA LEU A 297 -40.18 -53.60 -14.24
C LEU A 297 -39.73 -55.05 -14.36
N SER A 298 -40.22 -55.78 -15.36
CA SER A 298 -40.07 -57.24 -15.43
C SER A 298 -38.62 -57.66 -15.70
N LYS A 299 -37.92 -58.11 -14.65
CA LYS A 299 -36.51 -58.55 -14.69
C LYS A 299 -35.53 -57.47 -15.18
N ALA A 300 -35.80 -56.19 -14.89
CA ALA A 300 -34.81 -55.14 -15.13
C ALA A 300 -33.48 -55.43 -14.42
N SER A 301 -32.37 -55.18 -15.11
CA SER A 301 -31.01 -55.55 -14.68
C SER A 301 -29.94 -54.51 -14.97
N LEU A 302 -30.22 -53.47 -15.78
CA LEU A 302 -29.31 -52.38 -16.13
C LEU A 302 -30.04 -51.03 -16.07
N LEU A 303 -29.38 -49.99 -15.55
CA LEU A 303 -29.75 -48.58 -15.74
C LEU A 303 -28.81 -47.90 -16.73
N CYS A 304 -29.27 -46.81 -17.35
CA CYS A 304 -28.44 -45.90 -18.12
C CYS A 304 -29.00 -44.49 -18.02
N LYS A 305 -28.12 -43.51 -17.76
CA LYS A 305 -28.49 -42.08 -17.77
C LYS A 305 -28.70 -41.62 -19.22
N GLY A 306 -29.82 -40.96 -19.49
CA GLY A 306 -30.11 -40.29 -20.75
C GLY A 306 -29.80 -38.79 -20.69
N ASN A 307 -30.52 -38.03 -21.52
CA ASN A 307 -30.58 -36.57 -21.36
C ASN A 307 -31.41 -36.19 -20.12
N PRO A 308 -31.27 -34.98 -19.54
CA PRO A 308 -31.89 -34.62 -18.26
C PRO A 308 -33.40 -34.90 -18.19
N GLY A 309 -33.83 -35.60 -17.14
CA GLY A 309 -35.20 -36.08 -16.97
C GLY A 309 -35.54 -37.37 -17.73
N TYR A 310 -34.56 -38.02 -18.37
CA TYR A 310 -34.68 -39.33 -19.02
C TYR A 310 -33.68 -40.35 -18.46
N ILE A 311 -34.19 -41.48 -17.98
CA ILE A 311 -33.39 -42.64 -17.56
C ILE A 311 -33.87 -43.87 -18.33
N PHE A 312 -32.93 -44.63 -18.89
CA PHE A 312 -33.24 -45.89 -19.57
C PHE A 312 -33.02 -47.08 -18.63
N VAL A 313 -33.90 -48.07 -18.74
CA VAL A 313 -33.85 -49.30 -17.94
C VAL A 313 -33.99 -50.48 -18.88
N SER A 314 -33.14 -51.50 -18.74
CA SER A 314 -33.19 -52.71 -19.59
C SER A 314 -33.37 -53.97 -18.76
N SER A 315 -34.30 -54.81 -19.20
CA SER A 315 -34.31 -56.25 -18.95
C SER A 315 -33.49 -56.96 -20.04
N PRO A 316 -33.14 -58.25 -19.87
CA PRO A 316 -32.53 -59.05 -20.93
C PRO A 316 -33.24 -59.02 -22.29
N PHE A 317 -34.55 -58.71 -22.36
CA PHE A 317 -35.33 -58.71 -23.60
C PHE A 317 -36.21 -57.46 -23.82
N ASP A 318 -36.17 -56.46 -22.93
CA ASP A 318 -37.04 -55.29 -22.96
C ASP A 318 -36.24 -54.04 -22.54
N VAL A 319 -36.61 -52.88 -23.08
CA VAL A 319 -36.02 -51.58 -22.75
C VAL A 319 -37.15 -50.57 -22.51
N TRP A 320 -37.04 -49.83 -21.41
CA TRP A 320 -37.96 -48.78 -20.99
C TRP A 320 -37.25 -47.43 -20.86
N MET A 321 -38.00 -46.35 -20.99
CA MET A 321 -37.60 -44.97 -20.72
C MET A 321 -38.48 -44.41 -19.60
N LEU A 322 -37.85 -43.96 -18.53
CA LEU A 322 -38.46 -43.20 -17.46
C LEU A 322 -38.40 -41.71 -17.84
N ASP A 323 -39.55 -41.02 -17.85
CA ASP A 323 -39.71 -39.62 -18.27
C ASP A 323 -40.28 -38.75 -17.14
N VAL A 324 -39.54 -37.71 -16.71
CA VAL A 324 -40.00 -36.73 -15.69
C VAL A 324 -40.98 -35.70 -16.27
N HIS A 325 -40.78 -35.31 -17.54
CA HIS A 325 -41.38 -34.11 -18.12
C HIS A 325 -42.91 -34.20 -18.23
N THR A 326 -43.46 -35.41 -18.30
CA THR A 326 -44.91 -35.66 -18.34
C THR A 326 -45.67 -35.14 -17.11
N ASN A 327 -45.11 -35.28 -15.90
CA ASN A 327 -45.83 -34.98 -14.65
C ASN A 327 -45.41 -33.66 -13.98
N ILE A 328 -44.30 -33.04 -14.40
CA ILE A 328 -43.62 -31.97 -13.66
C ILE A 328 -44.51 -30.78 -13.26
N ARG A 329 -45.38 -30.28 -14.15
CA ARG A 329 -46.31 -29.17 -13.83
C ARG A 329 -47.32 -29.53 -12.74
N ARG A 330 -47.83 -30.77 -12.77
CA ARG A 330 -48.75 -31.29 -11.74
C ARG A 330 -48.04 -31.47 -10.40
N ASN A 331 -46.81 -31.99 -10.44
CA ASN A 331 -46.00 -32.25 -9.24
C ASN A 331 -45.64 -30.93 -8.53
N VAL A 332 -45.25 -29.88 -9.25
CA VAL A 332 -44.99 -28.54 -8.68
C VAL A 332 -46.23 -27.95 -8.02
N SER A 333 -47.41 -28.01 -8.66
CA SER A 333 -48.66 -27.52 -8.05
C SER A 333 -49.06 -28.29 -6.78
N LEU A 334 -48.79 -29.61 -6.73
CA LEU A 334 -49.01 -30.42 -5.52
C LEU A 334 -48.04 -30.02 -4.40
N LEU A 335 -46.74 -29.86 -4.70
CA LEU A 335 -45.74 -29.46 -3.72
C LEU A 335 -46.00 -28.06 -3.13
N ILE A 336 -46.51 -27.12 -3.92
CA ILE A 336 -46.94 -25.79 -3.43
C ILE A 336 -48.15 -25.94 -2.48
N ALA A 337 -49.15 -26.75 -2.83
CA ALA A 337 -50.32 -26.98 -1.98
C ALA A 337 -49.96 -27.66 -0.64
N ASP A 338 -49.05 -28.65 -0.67
CA ASP A 338 -48.51 -29.35 0.50
C ASP A 338 -47.41 -28.53 1.23
N LYS A 339 -47.14 -27.29 0.80
CA LYS A 339 -46.18 -26.33 1.38
C LYS A 339 -44.72 -26.82 1.42
N GLN A 340 -44.35 -27.69 0.49
CA GLN A 340 -43.01 -28.24 0.25
C GLN A 340 -42.22 -27.37 -0.76
N PHE A 341 -42.08 -26.07 -0.43
CA PHE A 341 -41.54 -25.07 -1.35
C PHE A 341 -40.09 -25.31 -1.78
N GLU A 342 -39.26 -25.92 -0.94
CA GLU A 342 -37.85 -26.21 -1.25
C GLU A 342 -37.71 -27.16 -2.45
N LEU A 343 -38.41 -28.29 -2.43
CA LEU A 343 -38.44 -29.25 -3.53
C LEU A 343 -39.17 -28.68 -4.76
N ALA A 344 -40.20 -27.85 -4.56
CA ALA A 344 -40.86 -27.15 -5.66
C ALA A 344 -39.91 -26.17 -6.37
N ILE A 345 -39.12 -25.40 -5.63
CA ILE A 345 -38.14 -24.45 -6.19
C ILE A 345 -37.06 -25.21 -6.98
N GLN A 346 -36.46 -26.26 -6.41
CA GLN A 346 -35.46 -27.09 -7.12
C GLN A 346 -36.00 -27.61 -8.45
N ILE A 347 -37.21 -28.19 -8.47
CA ILE A 347 -37.84 -28.71 -9.71
C ILE A 347 -38.15 -27.58 -10.72
N VAL A 348 -38.50 -26.38 -10.25
CA VAL A 348 -38.84 -25.21 -11.09
C VAL A 348 -37.59 -24.53 -11.65
N GLU A 349 -36.49 -24.47 -10.91
CA GLU A 349 -35.21 -23.93 -11.37
C GLU A 349 -34.57 -24.83 -12.44
N MET A 350 -34.61 -26.15 -12.21
CA MET A 350 -34.02 -27.15 -13.09
C MET A 350 -34.83 -27.44 -14.37
N SER A 351 -36.01 -26.84 -14.57
CA SER A 351 -36.87 -27.14 -15.71
C SER A 351 -37.23 -25.94 -16.59
N ASN A 352 -36.94 -26.07 -17.89
CA ASN A 352 -37.23 -25.10 -18.95
C ASN A 352 -38.73 -24.98 -19.30
N ILE A 353 -39.61 -25.42 -18.40
CA ILE A 353 -41.06 -25.58 -18.59
C ILE A 353 -41.86 -24.45 -17.91
N PHE A 354 -41.20 -23.66 -17.05
CA PHE A 354 -41.75 -22.49 -16.35
C PHE A 354 -41.04 -21.21 -16.82
N THR A 355 -41.81 -20.14 -17.04
CA THR A 355 -41.26 -18.80 -17.28
C THR A 355 -40.68 -18.20 -16.00
N GLU A 356 -39.72 -17.29 -16.10
CA GLU A 356 -39.09 -16.63 -14.95
C GLU A 356 -40.10 -15.92 -14.03
N GLU A 357 -41.17 -15.35 -14.59
CA GLU A 357 -42.29 -14.78 -13.82
C GLU A 357 -42.95 -15.80 -12.87
N ASN A 358 -43.15 -17.04 -13.35
CA ASN A 358 -43.68 -18.13 -12.52
C ASN A 358 -42.65 -18.56 -11.47
N LYS A 359 -41.34 -18.55 -11.78
CA LYS A 359 -40.28 -18.84 -10.79
C LYS A 359 -40.26 -17.79 -9.68
N VAL A 360 -40.33 -16.52 -10.04
CA VAL A 360 -40.42 -15.35 -9.14
C VAL A 360 -41.63 -15.45 -8.22
N GLU A 361 -42.82 -15.75 -8.76
CA GLU A 361 -44.04 -15.85 -7.95
C GLU A 361 -44.01 -17.05 -6.99
N ILE A 362 -43.50 -18.21 -7.43
CA ILE A 362 -43.34 -19.38 -6.54
C ILE A 362 -42.34 -19.08 -5.41
N LYS A 363 -41.22 -18.40 -5.70
CA LYS A 363 -40.27 -17.95 -4.67
C LYS A 363 -40.88 -16.89 -3.74
N ARG A 364 -41.71 -15.97 -4.25
CA ARG A 364 -42.44 -14.96 -3.45
C ARG A 364 -43.41 -15.62 -2.46
N GLN A 365 -44.14 -16.65 -2.91
CA GLN A 365 -45.03 -17.43 -2.05
C GLN A 365 -44.26 -18.27 -1.01
N ALA A 366 -43.09 -18.80 -1.37
CA ALA A 366 -42.20 -19.47 -0.44
C ALA A 366 -41.69 -18.53 0.66
N ALA A 367 -41.22 -17.32 0.29
CA ALA A 367 -40.77 -16.29 1.22
C ALA A 367 -41.88 -15.91 2.21
N LEU A 368 -43.09 -15.62 1.73
CA LEU A 368 -44.25 -15.35 2.57
C LEU A 368 -44.58 -16.54 3.51
N ASN A 369 -44.40 -17.78 3.04
CA ASN A 369 -44.58 -18.96 3.89
C ASN A 369 -43.55 -19.03 5.03
N LEU A 370 -42.29 -18.67 4.77
CA LEU A 370 -41.23 -18.60 5.78
C LEU A 370 -41.50 -17.49 6.80
N PHE A 371 -41.99 -16.32 6.36
CA PHE A 371 -42.45 -15.25 7.23
C PHE A 371 -43.54 -15.73 8.21
N HIS A 372 -44.58 -16.41 7.69
CA HIS A 372 -45.61 -17.02 8.54
C HIS A 372 -45.09 -18.14 9.47
N ARG A 373 -44.02 -18.85 9.09
CA ARG A 373 -43.31 -19.81 9.96
C ARG A 373 -42.35 -19.13 10.96
N ARG A 374 -42.32 -17.80 11.04
CA ARG A 374 -41.40 -16.98 11.88
C ARG A 374 -39.91 -17.13 11.52
N LYS A 375 -39.61 -17.66 10.33
CA LYS A 375 -38.26 -17.76 9.74
C LYS A 375 -37.96 -16.47 8.96
N PHE A 376 -37.90 -15.35 9.68
CA PHE A 376 -37.83 -14.00 9.10
C PHE A 376 -36.56 -13.77 8.26
N GLU A 377 -35.40 -14.26 8.69
CA GLU A 377 -34.12 -14.03 8.00
C GLU A 377 -34.06 -14.80 6.66
N GLU A 378 -34.45 -16.07 6.65
CA GLU A 378 -34.62 -16.88 5.42
C GLU A 378 -35.67 -16.27 4.46
N SER A 379 -36.74 -15.70 5.00
CA SER A 379 -37.76 -14.99 4.22
C SER A 379 -37.20 -13.75 3.53
N PHE A 380 -36.46 -12.89 4.25
CA PHE A 380 -35.89 -11.69 3.65
C PHE A 380 -34.72 -11.98 2.71
N GLN A 381 -33.98 -13.07 2.92
CA GLN A 381 -32.98 -13.56 1.96
C GLN A 381 -33.63 -13.91 0.62
N LEU A 382 -34.72 -14.70 0.60
CA LEU A 382 -35.44 -14.97 -0.65
C LEU A 382 -36.00 -13.69 -1.30
N TYR A 383 -36.49 -12.71 -0.52
CA TYR A 383 -36.92 -11.43 -1.09
C TYR A 383 -35.78 -10.63 -1.74
N ALA A 384 -34.55 -10.73 -1.21
CA ALA A 384 -33.33 -10.16 -1.80
C ALA A 384 -32.98 -10.87 -3.12
N ASP A 385 -32.99 -12.20 -3.15
CA ASP A 385 -32.68 -13.01 -4.34
C ASP A 385 -33.65 -12.72 -5.50
N ILE A 386 -34.94 -12.51 -5.18
CA ILE A 386 -35.98 -12.12 -6.14
C ILE A 386 -35.84 -10.66 -6.61
N LYS A 387 -35.07 -9.83 -5.89
CA LYS A 387 -35.04 -8.36 -6.03
C LYS A 387 -36.44 -7.73 -5.98
N THR A 388 -37.24 -8.15 -4.99
CA THR A 388 -38.59 -7.59 -4.78
C THR A 388 -38.50 -6.12 -4.37
N ASP A 389 -39.43 -5.29 -4.85
CA ASP A 389 -39.50 -3.88 -4.46
C ASP A 389 -39.54 -3.70 -2.93
N VAL A 390 -38.73 -2.75 -2.46
CA VAL A 390 -38.47 -2.52 -1.05
C VAL A 390 -39.68 -1.88 -0.37
N ILE A 391 -40.44 -1.04 -1.08
CA ILE A 391 -41.65 -0.41 -0.53
C ILE A 391 -42.70 -1.48 -0.23
N THR A 392 -42.88 -2.46 -1.11
CA THR A 392 -43.75 -3.63 -0.93
C THR A 392 -43.39 -4.46 0.32
N ILE A 393 -42.11 -4.50 0.71
CA ILE A 393 -41.66 -5.20 1.92
C ILE A 393 -41.85 -4.32 3.17
N ILE A 394 -41.59 -3.02 3.09
CA ILE A 394 -41.84 -2.08 4.21
C ILE A 394 -43.36 -1.94 4.47
N GLN A 395 -44.23 -2.15 3.46
CA GLN A 395 -45.69 -2.22 3.63
C GLN A 395 -46.16 -3.34 4.58
N MET A 396 -45.35 -4.36 4.86
CA MET A 396 -45.64 -5.35 5.92
C MET A 396 -45.60 -4.72 7.33
N PHE A 397 -44.99 -3.55 7.48
CA PHE A 397 -44.83 -2.78 8.73
C PHE A 397 -45.23 -1.31 8.50
N PRO A 398 -46.53 -0.98 8.37
CA PRO A 398 -47.00 0.36 7.96
C PRO A 398 -46.53 1.52 8.85
N GLU A 399 -46.24 1.28 10.13
CA GLU A 399 -45.66 2.26 11.09
C GLU A 399 -44.39 2.96 10.56
N PHE A 400 -43.65 2.30 9.66
CA PHE A 400 -42.38 2.78 9.14
C PHE A 400 -42.56 3.72 7.94
N LEU A 401 -43.65 3.57 7.17
CA LEU A 401 -43.96 4.41 6.01
C LEU A 401 -44.43 5.82 6.39
N PRO A 402 -44.18 6.85 5.55
CA PRO A 402 -44.83 8.16 5.65
C PRO A 402 -46.36 8.05 5.44
N GLU A 403 -47.15 8.92 6.09
CA GLU A 403 -48.62 8.91 6.03
C GLU A 403 -49.21 8.84 4.62
N LYS A 404 -48.53 9.48 3.64
CA LYS A 404 -48.92 9.50 2.23
C LYS A 404 -48.91 8.12 1.56
N LEU A 405 -48.16 7.16 2.10
CA LEU A 405 -47.95 5.80 1.56
C LEU A 405 -48.59 4.69 2.42
N GLN A 406 -49.19 5.02 3.57
CA GLN A 406 -49.80 4.03 4.48
C GLN A 406 -51.16 3.48 4.00
N LYS A 407 -51.79 4.10 2.99
CA LYS A 407 -53.22 3.90 2.67
C LYS A 407 -53.61 2.51 2.18
N ASP A 408 -52.67 1.76 1.61
CA ASP A 408 -52.90 0.46 0.99
C ASP A 408 -52.22 -0.71 1.75
N ALA A 409 -51.68 -0.45 2.95
CA ALA A 409 -50.82 -1.39 3.67
C ALA A 409 -51.59 -2.32 4.64
N ALA A 410 -51.45 -3.63 4.45
CA ALA A 410 -52.00 -4.64 5.35
C ALA A 410 -51.08 -4.88 6.57
N ALA A 411 -51.46 -4.35 7.73
CA ALA A 411 -50.71 -4.54 8.98
C ALA A 411 -50.75 -6.00 9.46
N PHE A 412 -49.58 -6.62 9.64
CA PHE A 412 -49.46 -7.93 10.28
C PHE A 412 -49.38 -7.78 11.80
N ASP A 413 -50.40 -8.28 12.52
CA ASP A 413 -50.36 -8.35 13.98
C ASP A 413 -49.37 -9.42 14.45
N LEU A 414 -48.27 -8.99 15.08
CA LEU A 414 -47.16 -9.81 15.52
C LEU A 414 -46.90 -9.61 17.02
N PRO A 415 -46.84 -10.68 17.84
CA PRO A 415 -46.47 -10.58 19.26
C PRO A 415 -45.13 -9.86 19.45
N ALA A 416 -45.03 -9.01 20.47
CA ALA A 416 -43.91 -8.06 20.63
C ALA A 416 -42.49 -8.67 20.48
N ASN A 417 -42.26 -9.89 20.98
CA ASN A 417 -40.98 -10.59 20.82
C ASN A 417 -40.68 -11.00 19.37
N ASP A 418 -41.70 -11.42 18.62
CA ASP A 418 -41.55 -11.79 17.21
C ASP A 418 -41.56 -10.55 16.32
N LYS A 419 -42.28 -9.47 16.68
CA LYS A 419 -42.10 -8.13 16.07
C LYS A 419 -40.65 -7.66 16.21
N LYS A 420 -40.03 -7.77 17.40
CA LYS A 420 -38.61 -7.41 17.59
C LYS A 420 -37.64 -8.27 16.78
N ARG A 421 -37.92 -9.57 16.62
CA ARG A 421 -37.13 -10.46 15.74
C ARG A 421 -37.27 -10.10 14.27
N ALA A 422 -38.49 -9.83 13.82
CA ALA A 422 -38.76 -9.42 12.44
C ALA A 422 -38.10 -8.07 12.12
N LEU A 423 -38.12 -7.10 13.04
CA LEU A 423 -37.44 -5.81 12.89
C LEU A 423 -35.90 -5.92 12.86
N LEU A 424 -35.31 -6.88 13.59
CA LEU A 424 -33.87 -7.15 13.51
C LEU A 424 -33.47 -7.70 12.13
N ALA A 425 -34.22 -8.68 11.61
CA ALA A 425 -33.98 -9.25 10.29
C ALA A 425 -34.29 -8.24 9.16
N LEU A 426 -35.34 -7.42 9.31
CA LEU A 426 -35.65 -6.31 8.41
C LEU A 426 -34.54 -5.24 8.41
N GLY A 427 -33.97 -4.92 9.58
CA GLY A 427 -32.83 -4.00 9.70
C GLY A 427 -31.59 -4.51 8.96
N ASN A 428 -31.27 -5.79 9.11
CA ASN A 428 -30.20 -6.44 8.34
C ASN A 428 -30.47 -6.35 6.83
N TYR A 429 -31.68 -6.70 6.38
CA TYR A 429 -32.11 -6.63 4.97
C TYR A 429 -32.03 -5.22 4.39
N LEU A 430 -32.67 -4.25 5.05
CA LEU A 430 -32.69 -2.85 4.60
C LEU A 430 -31.26 -2.25 4.54
N SER A 431 -30.36 -2.62 5.46
CA SER A 431 -28.96 -2.18 5.41
C SER A 431 -28.20 -2.77 4.21
N ALA A 432 -28.48 -4.01 3.82
CA ALA A 432 -27.87 -4.63 2.64
C ALA A 432 -28.39 -3.99 1.34
N VAL A 433 -29.71 -3.79 1.24
CA VAL A 433 -30.36 -3.11 0.11
C VAL A 433 -29.87 -1.66 -0.03
N ARG A 434 -29.76 -0.92 1.08
CA ARG A 434 -29.18 0.44 1.12
C ARG A 434 -27.76 0.49 0.52
N ALA A 435 -26.93 -0.51 0.85
CA ALA A 435 -25.57 -0.58 0.36
C ALA A 435 -25.49 -0.83 -1.16
N ASP A 436 -26.43 -1.60 -1.73
CA ASP A 436 -26.52 -1.78 -3.19
C ASP A 436 -27.04 -0.53 -3.89
N LEU A 437 -28.12 0.08 -3.38
CA LEU A 437 -28.67 1.33 -3.93
C LEU A 437 -27.67 2.50 -3.89
N SER A 438 -26.83 2.61 -2.85
CA SER A 438 -25.73 3.59 -2.84
C SER A 438 -24.74 3.29 -3.95
N LYS A 439 -24.27 2.04 -4.10
CA LYS A 439 -23.32 1.67 -5.17
C LYS A 439 -23.84 2.03 -6.56
N GLN A 440 -25.12 1.78 -6.84
CA GLN A 440 -25.75 2.15 -8.11
C GLN A 440 -25.75 3.67 -8.34
N LEU A 441 -26.05 4.46 -7.30
CA LEU A 441 -26.03 5.92 -7.37
C LEU A 441 -24.59 6.49 -7.50
N ASP A 442 -23.64 5.92 -6.76
CA ASP A 442 -22.22 6.29 -6.79
C ASP A 442 -21.59 5.93 -8.15
N GLN A 443 -22.00 4.83 -8.77
CA GLN A 443 -21.65 4.48 -10.15
C GLN A 443 -22.24 5.48 -11.16
N TYR A 444 -23.54 5.80 -11.07
CA TYR A 444 -24.18 6.79 -11.94
C TYR A 444 -23.48 8.15 -11.87
N ASN A 445 -23.09 8.59 -10.67
CA ASN A 445 -22.37 9.84 -10.47
C ASN A 445 -21.01 9.84 -11.19
N ARG A 446 -20.25 8.73 -11.14
CA ARG A 446 -19.00 8.56 -11.89
C ARG A 446 -19.21 8.57 -13.40
N GLU A 447 -20.17 7.79 -13.91
CA GLU A 447 -20.51 7.73 -15.34
C GLU A 447 -20.97 9.10 -15.88
N ARG A 448 -21.68 9.87 -15.05
CA ARG A 448 -22.08 11.25 -15.34
C ARG A 448 -20.88 12.20 -15.43
N HIS A 449 -19.88 12.08 -14.55
CA HIS A 449 -18.62 12.84 -14.67
C HIS A 449 -17.80 12.45 -15.91
N HIS A 450 -17.82 11.18 -16.30
CA HIS A 450 -17.18 10.69 -17.53
C HIS A 450 -18.03 10.87 -18.82
N SER A 451 -19.16 11.56 -18.75
CA SER A 451 -20.04 11.86 -19.89
C SER A 451 -20.57 10.63 -20.65
N GLN A 452 -20.77 9.51 -19.95
CA GLN A 452 -21.28 8.23 -20.51
C GLN A 452 -22.47 7.66 -19.71
N ALA A 453 -23.34 8.53 -19.20
CA ALA A 453 -24.49 8.11 -18.39
C ALA A 453 -25.58 7.43 -19.24
N ASN A 454 -25.65 6.10 -19.19
CA ASN A 454 -26.68 5.29 -19.88
C ASN A 454 -28.02 5.19 -19.12
N ILE A 455 -28.10 5.71 -17.88
CA ILE A 455 -29.25 5.55 -16.98
C ILE A 455 -30.21 6.74 -17.10
N SER A 456 -31.53 6.47 -17.15
CA SER A 456 -32.55 7.51 -17.32
C SER A 456 -32.70 8.42 -16.09
N PRO A 457 -32.98 9.73 -16.26
CA PRO A 457 -33.17 10.66 -15.13
C PRO A 457 -34.34 10.30 -14.20
N GLU A 458 -35.32 9.55 -14.68
CA GLU A 458 -36.49 9.11 -13.91
C GLU A 458 -36.15 7.94 -12.98
N HIS A 459 -35.31 7.00 -13.45
CA HIS A 459 -34.80 5.91 -12.61
C HIS A 459 -33.97 6.46 -11.44
N VAL A 460 -33.11 7.45 -11.71
CA VAL A 460 -32.32 8.13 -10.67
C VAL A 460 -33.20 8.81 -9.61
N LYS A 461 -34.34 9.42 -9.99
CA LYS A 461 -35.31 9.95 -9.02
C LYS A 461 -35.92 8.84 -8.16
N SER A 462 -36.25 7.69 -8.76
CA SER A 462 -36.78 6.53 -8.02
C SER A 462 -35.79 5.98 -7.00
N LEU A 463 -34.49 5.90 -7.36
CA LEU A 463 -33.42 5.48 -6.44
C LEU A 463 -33.31 6.41 -5.22
N HIS A 464 -33.38 7.74 -5.42
CA HIS A 464 -33.36 8.69 -4.32
C HIS A 464 -34.59 8.56 -3.40
N ILE A 465 -35.80 8.40 -3.96
CA ILE A 465 -37.03 8.20 -3.17
C ILE A 465 -36.95 6.90 -2.35
N SER A 466 -36.43 5.83 -2.96
CA SER A 466 -36.22 4.55 -2.27
C SER A 466 -35.23 4.70 -1.12
N LEU A 467 -34.09 5.37 -1.33
CA LEU A 467 -33.11 5.66 -0.28
C LEU A 467 -33.68 6.54 0.84
N GLN A 468 -34.52 7.53 0.54
CA GLN A 468 -35.19 8.37 1.55
C GLN A 468 -36.12 7.55 2.46
N VAL A 469 -36.93 6.66 1.88
CA VAL A 469 -37.83 5.77 2.63
C VAL A 469 -37.04 4.75 3.44
N ILE A 470 -36.00 4.13 2.86
CA ILE A 470 -35.16 3.12 3.52
C ILE A 470 -34.39 3.72 4.70
N ASP A 471 -33.76 4.88 4.54
CA ASP A 471 -33.00 5.52 5.64
C ASP A 471 -33.93 5.97 6.79
N THR A 472 -35.14 6.43 6.46
CA THR A 472 -36.14 6.81 7.48
C THR A 472 -36.73 5.58 8.19
N ALA A 473 -36.93 4.47 7.48
CA ALA A 473 -37.34 3.20 8.07
C ALA A 473 -36.23 2.58 8.93
N LEU A 474 -34.96 2.64 8.49
CA LEU A 474 -33.79 2.19 9.25
C LEU A 474 -33.61 2.97 10.55
N LEU A 475 -33.76 4.30 10.53
CA LEU A 475 -33.70 5.14 11.74
C LEU A 475 -34.72 4.67 12.79
N LYS A 476 -36.00 4.52 12.40
CA LYS A 476 -37.05 3.98 13.26
C LYS A 476 -36.73 2.55 13.74
N CYS A 477 -36.20 1.67 12.88
CA CYS A 477 -35.84 0.30 13.24
C CYS A 477 -34.70 0.25 14.26
N TYR A 478 -33.66 1.07 14.08
CA TYR A 478 -32.51 1.12 14.99
C TYR A 478 -32.88 1.69 16.36
N LEU A 479 -33.73 2.72 16.43
CA LEU A 479 -34.27 3.22 17.70
C LEU A 479 -34.99 2.11 18.50
N GLN A 480 -35.80 1.26 17.83
CA GLN A 480 -36.52 0.15 18.50
C GLN A 480 -35.66 -1.09 18.79
N THR A 481 -34.52 -1.29 18.10
CA THR A 481 -33.76 -2.56 18.17
C THR A 481 -32.30 -2.43 18.63
N ARG A 482 -31.56 -1.42 18.15
CA ARG A 482 -30.12 -1.22 18.33
C ARG A 482 -29.77 0.30 18.32
N PRO A 483 -30.07 1.07 19.38
CA PRO A 483 -29.88 2.53 19.37
C PRO A 483 -28.46 3.00 19.05
N SER A 484 -27.44 2.20 19.36
CA SER A 484 -26.02 2.49 19.05
C SER A 484 -25.71 2.58 17.54
N LEU A 485 -26.60 2.10 16.67
CA LEU A 485 -26.45 2.22 15.21
C LEU A 485 -27.04 3.51 14.63
N VAL A 486 -27.78 4.30 15.43
CA VAL A 486 -28.40 5.56 14.98
C VAL A 486 -27.34 6.58 14.58
N ASP A 487 -26.36 6.85 15.45
CA ASP A 487 -25.28 7.80 15.15
C ASP A 487 -24.43 7.34 13.95
N SER A 488 -24.25 6.03 13.80
CA SER A 488 -23.56 5.43 12.65
C SER A 488 -24.33 5.63 11.34
N LEU A 489 -25.66 5.56 11.36
CA LEU A 489 -26.53 5.81 10.20
C LEU A 489 -26.57 7.30 9.82
N LEU A 490 -26.58 8.19 10.81
CA LEU A 490 -26.67 9.65 10.61
C LEU A 490 -25.36 10.27 10.09
N ARG A 491 -24.20 9.68 10.41
CA ARG A 491 -22.88 10.10 9.88
C ARG A 491 -22.60 9.71 8.42
N LEU A 492 -23.47 8.91 7.77
CA LEU A 492 -23.23 8.48 6.40
C LEU A 492 -23.43 9.64 5.41
N HIS A 493 -22.43 9.90 4.57
CA HIS A 493 -22.44 11.01 3.59
C HIS A 493 -23.66 10.97 2.64
N ASN A 494 -24.11 9.79 2.24
CA ASN A 494 -25.32 9.58 1.43
C ASN A 494 -26.60 9.41 2.28
N ASN A 495 -26.65 9.86 3.54
CA ASN A 495 -27.85 9.75 4.38
C ASN A 495 -29.02 10.56 3.78
N SER A 496 -30.14 9.88 3.57
CA SER A 496 -31.34 10.43 2.91
C SER A 496 -32.56 10.51 3.83
N CYS A 497 -32.42 10.37 5.15
CA CYS A 497 -33.55 10.52 6.10
C CYS A 497 -34.30 11.85 5.86
N PHE A 498 -35.64 11.81 5.86
CA PHE A 498 -36.48 13.01 5.87
C PHE A 498 -36.14 13.85 7.11
N PHE A 499 -35.73 15.12 6.90
CA PHE A 499 -35.20 15.96 7.96
C PHE A 499 -36.23 16.26 9.05
N GLU A 500 -37.45 16.62 8.65
CA GLU A 500 -38.57 16.95 9.53
C GLU A 500 -38.98 15.75 10.40
N ASP A 501 -39.11 14.56 9.80
CA ASP A 501 -39.38 13.31 10.51
C ASP A 501 -38.25 12.96 11.48
N ALA A 502 -36.99 13.00 11.03
CA ALA A 502 -35.84 12.62 11.85
C ALA A 502 -35.61 13.60 13.01
N GLU A 503 -35.77 14.90 12.80
CA GLU A 503 -35.71 15.92 13.85
C GLU A 503 -36.83 15.71 14.88
N SER A 504 -38.07 15.47 14.42
CA SER A 504 -39.21 15.21 15.30
C SER A 504 -39.01 13.95 16.15
N ILE A 505 -38.59 12.85 15.53
CA ILE A 505 -38.34 11.57 16.21
C ILE A 505 -37.20 11.68 17.24
N LEU A 506 -36.07 12.29 16.88
CA LEU A 506 -34.93 12.43 17.80
C LEU A 506 -35.23 13.37 18.98
N LYS A 507 -36.09 14.39 18.77
CA LYS A 507 -36.60 15.25 19.85
C LYS A 507 -37.58 14.50 20.76
N ALA A 508 -38.48 13.69 20.21
CA ALA A 508 -39.42 12.89 20.99
C ALA A 508 -38.74 11.83 21.88
N GLU A 509 -37.66 11.21 21.38
CA GLU A 509 -36.82 10.23 22.12
C GLU A 509 -35.75 10.90 23.02
N ASN A 510 -35.73 12.23 23.12
CA ASN A 510 -34.74 13.04 23.84
C ASN A 510 -33.26 12.71 23.50
N ARG A 511 -32.96 12.41 22.22
CA ARG A 511 -31.64 12.01 21.73
C ARG A 511 -30.84 13.20 21.18
N LEU A 512 -30.52 14.15 22.06
CA LEU A 512 -29.85 15.40 21.69
C LEU A 512 -28.46 15.22 21.03
N PRO A 513 -27.58 14.27 21.43
CA PRO A 513 -26.32 14.03 20.72
C PRO A 513 -26.53 13.52 19.28
N SER A 514 -27.48 12.62 19.07
CA SER A 514 -27.85 12.15 17.71
C SER A 514 -28.48 13.26 16.87
N LEU A 515 -29.22 14.19 17.49
CA LEU A 515 -29.76 15.38 16.83
C LEU A 515 -28.65 16.36 16.41
N PHE A 516 -27.60 16.53 17.22
CA PHE A 516 -26.42 17.31 16.84
C PHE A 516 -25.75 16.73 15.58
N ILE A 517 -25.56 15.41 15.52
CA ILE A 517 -25.02 14.70 14.35
C ILE A 517 -25.92 14.87 13.11
N LEU A 518 -27.24 14.93 13.28
CA LEU A 518 -28.18 15.24 12.18
C LEU A 518 -28.01 16.69 11.68
N TYR A 519 -27.83 17.67 12.57
CA TYR A 519 -27.57 19.07 12.16
C TYR A 519 -26.20 19.24 11.51
N GLU A 520 -25.18 18.54 11.99
CA GLU A 520 -23.83 18.46 11.39
C GLU A 520 -23.87 17.90 9.96
N SER A 521 -24.36 16.67 9.77
CA SER A 521 -24.44 16.01 8.46
C SER A 521 -25.31 16.76 7.45
N ARG A 522 -26.31 17.52 7.92
CA ARG A 522 -27.18 18.39 7.10
C ARG A 522 -26.66 19.83 6.94
N LYS A 523 -25.45 20.14 7.43
CA LYS A 523 -24.80 21.47 7.36
C LYS A 523 -25.65 22.61 7.92
N LYS A 524 -26.45 22.33 8.96
CA LYS A 524 -27.28 23.29 9.68
C LYS A 524 -26.48 23.96 10.81
N HIS A 525 -25.36 24.58 10.44
CA HIS A 525 -24.32 25.03 11.37
C HIS A 525 -24.82 25.96 12.50
N GLU A 526 -25.75 26.87 12.20
CA GLU A 526 -26.35 27.74 13.24
C GLU A 526 -27.24 26.95 14.21
N MET A 527 -28.00 25.96 13.75
CA MET A 527 -28.83 25.11 14.63
C MET A 527 -27.97 24.20 15.52
N ALA A 528 -26.84 23.71 14.99
CA ALA A 528 -25.87 22.92 15.75
C ALA A 528 -25.18 23.76 16.85
N LEU A 529 -24.70 24.97 16.51
CA LEU A 529 -24.07 25.88 17.47
C LEU A 529 -25.06 26.43 18.51
N GLU A 530 -26.32 26.64 18.13
CA GLU A 530 -27.36 27.04 19.08
C GLU A 530 -27.75 25.91 20.04
N LEU A 531 -27.78 24.66 19.57
CA LEU A 531 -27.95 23.48 20.42
C LEU A 531 -26.80 23.35 21.43
N LEU A 532 -25.54 23.45 20.99
CA LEU A 532 -24.38 23.49 21.88
C LEU A 532 -24.48 24.61 22.91
N ARG A 533 -24.80 25.85 22.48
CA ARG A 533 -24.90 27.03 23.36
C ARG A 533 -26.02 26.93 24.39
N THR A 534 -27.16 26.33 24.04
CA THR A 534 -28.30 26.17 24.94
C THR A 534 -28.08 25.04 25.93
N GLN A 535 -27.53 23.90 25.51
CA GLN A 535 -27.20 22.80 26.41
C GLN A 535 -26.08 23.15 27.39
N PHE A 536 -25.05 23.89 26.97
CA PHE A 536 -23.99 24.37 27.89
C PHE A 536 -24.51 25.27 29.04
N GLN A 537 -25.73 25.82 28.93
CA GLN A 537 -26.37 26.60 30.00
C GLN A 537 -27.23 25.75 30.95
N ASP A 538 -27.44 24.47 30.65
CA ASP A 538 -28.28 23.54 31.43
C ASP A 538 -27.39 22.58 32.27
N PRO A 539 -27.40 22.69 33.61
CA PRO A 539 -26.61 21.83 34.49
C PRO A 539 -27.00 20.35 34.52
N GLU A 540 -28.17 19.97 33.97
CA GLU A 540 -28.61 18.57 33.86
C GLU A 540 -28.47 18.01 32.43
N SER A 541 -27.75 18.69 31.54
CA SER A 541 -27.49 18.21 30.18
C SER A 541 -26.54 17.01 30.11
N ASP A 542 -26.53 16.33 28.96
CA ASP A 542 -25.64 15.18 28.72
C ASP A 542 -24.16 15.62 28.77
N PRO A 543 -23.24 14.85 29.42
CA PRO A 543 -21.82 15.16 29.48
C PRO A 543 -21.14 15.46 28.13
N PHE A 544 -21.70 15.01 26.99
CA PHE A 544 -21.28 15.43 25.66
C PHE A 544 -21.30 16.96 25.46
N PHE A 545 -22.20 17.69 26.11
CA PHE A 545 -22.33 19.15 26.05
C PHE A 545 -21.53 19.90 27.13
N HIS A 546 -20.91 19.18 28.08
CA HIS A 546 -20.14 19.76 29.18
C HIS A 546 -18.69 20.10 28.79
N GLY A 547 -18.53 21.08 27.91
CA GLY A 547 -17.21 21.64 27.55
C GLY A 547 -17.31 22.72 26.48
N LEU A 548 -16.28 23.56 26.37
CA LEU A 548 -16.13 24.47 25.22
C LEU A 548 -15.52 23.73 24.01
N ASP A 549 -14.82 22.64 24.27
CA ASP A 549 -13.96 21.88 23.35
C ASP A 549 -14.74 21.37 22.13
N GLN A 550 -15.94 20.82 22.31
CA GLN A 550 -16.83 20.41 21.21
C GLN A 550 -17.24 21.59 20.32
N MET A 551 -17.44 22.76 20.91
CA MET A 551 -17.81 23.99 20.20
C MET A 551 -16.60 24.61 19.49
N VAL A 552 -15.42 24.54 20.09
CA VAL A 552 -14.14 24.92 19.46
C VAL A 552 -13.85 24.03 18.26
N ALA A 553 -13.89 22.71 18.43
CA ALA A 553 -13.68 21.73 17.35
C ALA A 553 -14.70 21.92 16.22
N TYR A 554 -16.00 22.10 16.54
CA TYR A 554 -17.01 22.35 15.52
C TYR A 554 -16.77 23.66 14.76
N LEU A 555 -16.34 24.74 15.44
CA LEU A 555 -15.96 25.99 14.77
C LEU A 555 -14.70 25.84 13.90
N GLN A 556 -13.73 24.99 14.29
CA GLN A 556 -12.57 24.66 13.48
C GLN A 556 -12.91 23.87 12.20
N THR A 557 -14.07 23.21 12.11
CA THR A 557 -14.53 22.59 10.84
C THR A 557 -15.17 23.59 9.88
N LEU A 558 -15.43 24.83 10.31
CA LEU A 558 -16.01 25.88 9.48
C LEU A 558 -14.92 26.67 8.74
N GLY A 559 -14.95 26.62 7.41
CA GLY A 559 -14.07 27.44 6.56
C GLY A 559 -14.56 28.88 6.37
N ASN A 560 -13.83 29.63 5.53
CA ASN A 560 -14.05 31.08 5.28
C ASN A 560 -15.48 31.47 4.88
N THR A 561 -16.29 30.54 4.35
CA THR A 561 -17.71 30.78 4.01
C THR A 561 -18.59 31.12 5.20
N HIS A 562 -18.13 30.90 6.43
CA HIS A 562 -18.90 31.11 7.66
C HIS A 562 -18.19 32.00 8.70
N LEU A 563 -17.25 32.86 8.27
CA LEU A 563 -16.49 33.77 9.16
C LEU A 563 -17.38 34.59 10.12
N GLU A 564 -18.51 35.12 9.66
CA GLU A 564 -19.44 35.86 10.53
C GLU A 564 -20.02 34.98 11.66
N LEU A 565 -20.30 33.71 11.37
CA LEU A 565 -20.78 32.73 12.34
C LEU A 565 -19.66 32.39 13.34
N ILE A 566 -18.43 32.19 12.84
CA ILE A 566 -17.25 31.95 13.67
C ILE A 566 -17.03 33.14 14.62
N PHE A 567 -16.97 34.37 14.11
CA PHE A 567 -16.80 35.56 14.96
C PHE A 567 -17.94 35.76 15.96
N LYS A 568 -19.20 35.52 15.56
CA LYS A 568 -20.39 35.59 16.45
C LYS A 568 -20.26 34.66 17.66
N TYR A 569 -19.85 33.41 17.46
CA TYR A 569 -19.76 32.42 18.54
C TYR A 569 -18.41 32.43 19.26
N THR A 570 -17.28 32.63 18.57
CA THR A 570 -15.94 32.76 19.20
C THR A 570 -15.85 33.97 20.13
N ARG A 571 -16.57 35.06 19.86
CA ARG A 571 -16.70 36.18 20.82
C ARG A 571 -17.21 35.71 22.19
N TRP A 572 -18.26 34.89 22.22
CA TRP A 572 -18.81 34.35 23.46
C TRP A 572 -17.85 33.36 24.15
N ILE A 573 -17.03 32.64 23.38
CA ILE A 573 -15.96 31.78 23.93
C ILE A 573 -14.85 32.64 24.55
N LEU A 574 -14.38 33.70 23.87
CA LEU A 574 -13.35 34.63 24.37
C LEU A 574 -13.79 35.35 25.65
N ASP A 575 -15.07 35.74 25.76
CA ASP A 575 -15.67 36.32 26.97
C ASP A 575 -15.69 35.33 28.18
N LYS A 576 -15.40 34.04 27.95
CA LYS A 576 -15.37 32.98 28.99
C LYS A 576 -13.96 32.42 29.25
N ASN A 577 -13.20 32.14 28.19
CA ASN A 577 -11.86 31.60 28.25
C ASN A 577 -11.06 32.05 27.01
N VAL A 578 -10.07 32.92 27.23
CA VAL A 578 -9.23 33.48 26.15
C VAL A 578 -8.41 32.40 25.44
N ALA A 579 -7.99 31.34 26.13
CA ALA A 579 -7.21 30.25 25.54
C ALA A 579 -8.07 29.40 24.58
N ALA A 580 -9.26 28.96 25.02
CA ALA A 580 -10.19 28.21 24.17
C ALA A 580 -10.70 29.05 22.99
N GLY A 581 -10.88 30.36 23.17
CA GLY A 581 -11.24 31.28 22.09
C GLY A 581 -10.10 31.51 21.07
N LEU A 582 -8.85 31.41 21.49
CA LEU A 582 -7.67 31.45 20.61
C LEU A 582 -7.50 30.12 19.85
N GLU A 583 -7.84 28.99 20.48
CA GLU A 583 -7.75 27.65 19.90
C GLU A 583 -8.60 27.50 18.63
N VAL A 584 -9.75 28.18 18.54
CA VAL A 584 -10.56 28.26 17.31
C VAL A 584 -9.75 28.77 16.10
N PHE A 585 -8.80 29.68 16.32
CA PHE A 585 -7.96 30.28 15.28
C PHE A 585 -6.56 29.66 15.16
N THR A 586 -6.20 28.72 16.04
CA THR A 586 -4.83 28.17 16.13
C THR A 586 -4.77 26.63 16.13
N GLY A 587 -5.92 25.95 16.09
CA GLY A 587 -6.03 24.49 16.02
C GLY A 587 -5.20 23.87 14.89
N GLU A 588 -4.35 22.92 15.24
CA GLU A 588 -3.39 22.29 14.33
C GLU A 588 -3.98 21.12 13.54
N GLU A 589 -5.10 20.55 13.99
CA GLU A 589 -5.75 19.37 13.40
C GLU A 589 -6.70 19.69 12.22
N SER A 590 -7.01 20.96 11.97
CA SER A 590 -7.93 21.38 10.89
C SER A 590 -7.26 22.25 9.84
N ASP A 591 -7.14 21.72 8.61
CA ASP A 591 -6.75 22.49 7.43
C ASP A 591 -7.68 23.68 7.17
N LEU A 592 -8.96 23.60 7.56
CA LEU A 592 -9.91 24.70 7.38
C LEU A 592 -9.63 25.84 8.36
N ALA A 593 -9.28 25.54 9.61
CA ALA A 593 -8.85 26.54 10.59
C ALA A 593 -7.54 27.22 10.17
N ARG A 594 -6.54 26.43 9.71
CA ARG A 594 -5.25 26.95 9.20
C ARG A 594 -5.39 27.87 7.99
N ASN A 595 -6.45 27.68 7.19
CA ASN A 595 -6.75 28.46 5.98
C ASN A 595 -7.79 29.58 6.19
N LEU A 596 -8.20 29.89 7.42
CA LEU A 596 -9.00 31.07 7.72
C LEU A 596 -8.27 32.36 7.31
N ASP A 597 -9.01 33.42 6.96
CA ASP A 597 -8.44 34.74 6.67
C ASP A 597 -7.75 35.33 7.92
N ARG A 598 -6.43 35.11 7.97
CA ARG A 598 -5.56 35.53 9.08
C ARG A 598 -5.58 37.04 9.32
N GLN A 599 -5.91 37.85 8.30
CA GLN A 599 -6.03 39.30 8.43
C GLN A 599 -7.38 39.70 9.03
N ALA A 600 -8.49 39.07 8.59
CA ALA A 600 -9.80 39.27 9.21
C ALA A 600 -9.78 38.85 10.70
N VAL A 601 -9.14 37.71 11.02
CA VAL A 601 -8.92 37.25 12.40
C VAL A 601 -8.06 38.25 13.19
N LEU A 602 -6.97 38.78 12.63
CA LEU A 602 -6.15 39.79 13.31
C LEU A 602 -6.93 41.08 13.61
N VAL A 603 -7.79 41.54 12.71
CA VAL A 603 -8.66 42.70 12.92
C VAL A 603 -9.71 42.41 14.00
N PHE A 604 -10.33 41.23 13.98
CA PHE A 604 -11.28 40.78 15.02
C PHE A 604 -10.62 40.74 16.41
N LEU A 605 -9.44 40.13 16.54
CA LEU A 605 -8.70 40.07 17.80
C LEU A 605 -8.24 41.46 18.26
N ARG A 606 -7.70 42.31 17.37
CA ARG A 606 -7.35 43.71 17.69
C ARG A 606 -8.55 44.53 18.17
N THR A 607 -9.78 44.19 17.75
CA THR A 607 -11.02 44.89 18.14
C THR A 607 -11.63 44.36 19.44
N HIS A 608 -11.54 43.05 19.71
CA HIS A 608 -12.27 42.40 20.81
C HIS A 608 -11.40 41.81 21.93
N CYS A 609 -10.15 41.41 21.68
CA CYS A 609 -9.28 40.84 22.71
C CYS A 609 -7.79 41.07 22.38
N VAL A 610 -7.28 42.26 22.75
CA VAL A 610 -5.86 42.63 22.51
C VAL A 610 -4.88 41.64 23.16
N ALA A 611 -5.23 41.06 24.31
CA ALA A 611 -4.39 40.08 25.01
C ALA A 611 -4.13 38.80 24.19
N ALA A 612 -5.06 38.41 23.30
CA ALA A 612 -4.89 37.25 22.41
C ALA A 612 -4.01 37.54 21.18
N VAL A 613 -3.70 38.81 20.89
CA VAL A 613 -3.02 39.21 19.65
C VAL A 613 -1.55 38.74 19.63
N ILE A 614 -0.80 38.88 20.73
CA ILE A 614 0.60 38.41 20.77
C ILE A 614 0.67 36.87 20.64
N PRO A 615 -0.05 36.06 21.44
CA PRO A 615 -0.07 34.60 21.26
C PRO A 615 -0.51 34.14 19.87
N TYR A 616 -1.49 34.79 19.26
CA TYR A 616 -1.91 34.50 17.88
C TYR A 616 -0.81 34.79 16.85
N LEU A 617 -0.19 35.97 16.93
CA LEU A 617 0.89 36.37 16.02
C LEU A 617 2.14 35.47 16.20
N GLU A 618 2.48 35.10 17.43
CA GLU A 618 3.55 34.14 17.72
C GLU A 618 3.24 32.75 17.16
N HIS A 619 2.00 32.25 17.26
CA HIS A 619 1.63 30.95 16.69
C HIS A 619 1.75 30.95 15.17
N ILE A 620 1.19 31.95 14.47
CA ILE A 620 1.27 31.98 13.00
C ILE A 620 2.70 32.21 12.47
N ILE A 621 3.57 32.88 13.23
CA ILE A 621 4.97 33.15 12.84
C ILE A 621 5.92 32.00 13.20
N TYR A 622 5.81 31.42 14.40
CA TYR A 622 6.77 30.40 14.89
C TYR A 622 6.31 28.95 14.70
N LYS A 623 5.03 28.68 14.40
CA LYS A 623 4.52 27.32 14.11
C LYS A 623 3.97 27.14 12.69
N TRP A 624 3.48 28.20 12.06
CA TRP A 624 2.92 28.14 10.69
C TRP A 624 3.81 28.81 9.63
N ASP A 625 4.98 29.31 10.02
CA ASP A 625 5.99 29.95 9.17
C ASP A 625 5.43 31.04 8.23
N GLU A 626 4.51 31.86 8.74
CA GLU A 626 3.95 33.00 8.00
C GLU A 626 5.05 34.01 7.62
N THR A 627 5.20 34.31 6.32
CA THR A 627 6.26 35.20 5.80
C THR A 627 5.76 36.61 5.42
N ARG A 628 4.44 36.86 5.42
CA ARG A 628 3.89 38.17 5.03
C ARG A 628 4.30 39.27 6.04
N PRO A 629 4.97 40.36 5.60
CA PRO A 629 5.50 41.41 6.48
C PRO A 629 4.51 41.99 7.49
N GLN A 630 3.24 42.14 7.10
CA GLN A 630 2.17 42.74 7.91
C GLN A 630 2.02 42.10 9.30
N PHE A 631 2.24 40.78 9.43
CA PHE A 631 2.14 40.07 10.71
C PHE A 631 3.40 40.25 11.56
N HIS A 632 4.57 40.32 10.92
CA HIS A 632 5.86 40.58 11.57
C HIS A 632 5.95 42.03 12.07
N GLU A 633 5.46 42.97 11.29
CA GLU A 633 5.31 44.39 11.66
C GLU A 633 4.30 44.58 12.78
N ALA A 634 3.15 43.87 12.74
CA ALA A 634 2.19 43.86 13.83
C ALA A 634 2.76 43.25 15.13
N LEU A 635 3.59 42.20 15.06
CA LEU A 635 4.17 41.57 16.25
C LEU A 635 5.24 42.44 16.89
N VAL A 636 6.15 43.03 16.09
CA VAL A 636 7.18 43.93 16.62
C VAL A 636 6.60 45.24 17.17
N GLU A 637 5.53 45.77 16.55
CA GLU A 637 4.73 46.88 17.09
C GLU A 637 4.19 46.54 18.48
N HIS A 638 3.50 45.39 18.63
CA HIS A 638 2.91 44.98 19.91
C HIS A 638 3.95 44.66 20.99
N TYR A 639 5.09 44.03 20.63
CA TYR A 639 6.21 43.86 21.57
C TYR A 639 6.79 45.21 22.02
N ILE A 640 7.10 46.13 21.10
CA ILE A 640 7.68 47.43 21.45
C ILE A 640 6.71 48.25 22.32
N VAL A 641 5.41 48.21 22.03
CA VAL A 641 4.39 48.86 22.88
C VAL A 641 4.32 48.22 24.28
N ARG A 642 4.32 46.88 24.38
CA ARG A 642 4.29 46.17 25.67
C ARG A 642 5.55 46.46 26.51
N VAL A 643 6.74 46.38 25.90
CA VAL A 643 8.02 46.67 26.56
C VAL A 643 8.11 48.14 26.96
N LYS A 644 7.69 49.10 26.12
CA LYS A 644 7.65 50.53 26.50
C LYS A 644 6.76 50.81 27.71
N LEU A 645 5.63 50.12 27.83
CA LEU A 645 4.74 50.27 28.97
C LEU A 645 5.37 49.69 30.23
N LEU A 646 5.84 48.44 30.19
CA LEU A 646 6.51 47.78 31.32
C LEU A 646 7.80 48.50 31.76
N PHE A 647 8.59 49.03 30.82
CA PHE A 647 9.82 49.78 31.11
C PHE A 647 9.53 51.12 31.81
N LYS A 648 8.43 51.80 31.44
CA LYS A 648 7.99 53.01 32.15
C LYS A 648 7.64 52.68 33.60
N ASP A 649 6.89 51.59 33.82
CA ASP A 649 6.48 51.16 35.16
C ASP A 649 7.71 50.73 35.99
N TYR A 650 8.71 50.10 35.37
CA TYR A 650 10.00 49.74 35.97
C TYR A 650 10.84 50.95 36.41
N VAL A 651 11.01 51.96 35.53
CA VAL A 651 11.74 53.20 35.87
C VAL A 651 11.02 54.02 36.95
N GLN A 652 9.68 53.90 37.08
CA GLN A 652 8.96 54.48 38.21
C GLN A 652 9.14 53.71 39.53
N ALA A 653 9.58 52.44 39.48
CA ALA A 653 9.86 51.62 40.67
C ALA A 653 11.32 51.77 41.15
N TYR A 654 12.27 51.99 40.24
CA TYR A 654 13.71 52.07 40.53
C TYR A 654 14.36 53.33 39.91
N PRO A 655 14.25 54.50 40.56
CA PRO A 655 14.75 55.77 40.01
C PRO A 655 16.25 56.04 40.26
N ASP A 656 16.89 55.31 41.19
CA ASP A 656 18.23 55.60 41.71
C ASP A 656 19.34 54.65 41.18
N ASP A 657 19.03 53.76 40.23
CA ASP A 657 20.02 52.80 39.68
C ASP A 657 20.61 53.32 38.36
N GLU A 658 21.78 53.96 38.46
CA GLU A 658 22.53 54.52 37.31
C GLU A 658 23.18 53.43 36.42
N ASN A 659 23.07 52.14 36.77
CA ASN A 659 23.66 51.05 36.00
C ASN A 659 22.77 50.63 34.82
N ILE A 660 23.34 50.61 33.61
CA ILE A 660 22.64 50.09 32.42
C ILE A 660 22.55 48.55 32.54
N ILE A 661 21.42 48.06 33.03
CA ILE A 661 21.09 46.62 33.06
C ILE A 661 20.95 46.10 31.63
N ARG A 662 21.48 44.89 31.37
CA ARG A 662 21.46 44.26 30.06
C ARG A 662 20.03 43.98 29.58
N ALA A 663 19.78 44.23 28.30
CA ALA A 663 18.49 44.00 27.67
C ALA A 663 18.07 42.52 27.74
N GLY A 664 17.02 42.23 28.50
CA GLY A 664 16.49 40.87 28.69
C GLY A 664 16.82 40.24 30.05
N ASP A 665 17.76 40.81 30.80
CA ASP A 665 18.11 40.38 32.16
C ASP A 665 17.33 41.14 33.25
N GLU A 666 16.37 42.00 32.88
CA GLU A 666 15.49 42.69 33.84
C GLU A 666 14.49 41.73 34.51
N ASP A 667 14.18 41.97 35.79
CA ASP A 667 13.27 41.13 36.55
C ASP A 667 11.81 41.15 36.03
N GLY A 668 11.15 39.99 36.15
CA GLY A 668 9.72 39.83 35.89
C GLY A 668 9.32 39.84 34.41
N GLU A 669 8.11 40.36 34.13
CA GLU A 669 7.53 40.34 32.78
C GLU A 669 8.33 41.20 31.78
N LEU A 670 9.03 42.24 32.24
CA LEU A 670 9.81 43.14 31.40
C LEU A 670 10.91 42.37 30.66
N GLY A 671 11.82 41.69 31.38
CA GLY A 671 12.89 40.91 30.76
C GLY A 671 12.39 39.71 29.96
N GLU A 672 11.21 39.14 30.29
CA GLU A 672 10.60 38.11 29.44
C GLU A 672 10.16 38.68 28.07
N MET A 673 9.39 39.77 28.07
CA MET A 673 8.96 40.44 26.83
C MET A 673 10.16 40.96 26.04
N ARG A 674 11.20 41.45 26.72
CA ARG A 674 12.42 41.96 26.09
C ARG A 674 13.27 40.86 25.45
N ARG A 675 13.42 39.70 26.11
CA ARG A 675 14.01 38.49 25.48
C ARG A 675 13.20 37.98 24.29
N ARG A 676 11.86 38.04 24.34
CA ARG A 676 10.98 37.68 23.21
C ARG A 676 11.17 38.64 22.03
N LEU A 677 11.27 39.95 22.29
CA LEU A 677 11.59 40.97 21.28
C LEU A 677 12.98 40.78 20.66
N LEU A 678 14.04 40.61 21.47
CA LEU A 678 15.40 40.37 20.99
C LEU A 678 15.49 39.09 20.14
N LYS A 679 14.87 38.00 20.59
CA LYS A 679 14.76 36.75 19.83
C LYS A 679 14.05 36.97 18.48
N PHE A 680 12.95 37.72 18.48
CA PHE A 680 12.22 38.04 17.25
C PHE A 680 13.05 38.89 16.27
N LEU A 681 13.74 39.93 16.75
CA LEU A 681 14.60 40.80 15.92
C LEU A 681 15.80 40.05 15.33
N ARG A 682 16.34 39.05 16.04
CA ARG A 682 17.38 38.14 15.53
C ARG A 682 16.84 37.10 14.54
N PHE A 683 15.59 36.64 14.69
CA PHE A 683 14.98 35.58 13.88
C PHE A 683 14.29 36.07 12.60
N SER A 684 13.50 37.15 12.67
CA SER A 684 12.66 37.58 11.55
C SER A 684 13.42 38.44 10.54
N LEU A 685 13.38 38.01 9.28
CA LEU A 685 13.86 38.81 8.15
C LEU A 685 12.75 39.65 7.51
N TYR A 686 11.49 39.46 7.89
CA TYR A 686 10.32 39.95 7.14
C TYR A 686 9.73 41.29 7.63
N TYR A 687 10.14 41.79 8.81
CA TYR A 687 9.78 43.15 9.25
C TYR A 687 10.62 44.23 8.55
N SER A 688 10.03 45.42 8.32
CA SER A 688 10.73 46.60 7.81
C SER A 688 11.67 47.22 8.87
N PRO A 689 13.01 47.17 8.69
CA PRO A 689 13.93 47.72 9.69
C PRO A 689 13.86 49.26 9.76
N GLN A 690 13.52 49.94 8.65
CA GLN A 690 13.34 51.40 8.63
C GLN A 690 12.09 51.85 9.40
N ALA A 691 11.04 51.02 9.48
CA ALA A 691 9.88 51.31 10.32
C ALA A 691 10.21 51.10 11.82
N VAL A 692 10.91 50.01 12.13
CA VAL A 692 11.27 49.65 13.53
C VAL A 692 12.27 50.65 14.13
N ILE A 693 13.30 51.09 13.39
CA ILE A 693 14.32 52.02 13.92
C ILE A 693 13.71 53.35 14.40
N LEU A 694 12.64 53.83 13.75
CA LEU A 694 11.90 55.03 14.18
C LEU A 694 11.14 54.80 15.49
N GLN A 695 10.66 53.59 15.75
CA GLN A 695 10.04 53.22 17.02
C GLN A 695 11.06 53.00 18.15
N LEU A 696 12.28 52.57 17.83
CA LEU A 696 13.41 52.40 18.77
C LEU A 696 14.23 53.71 18.99
N SER A 697 13.58 54.86 18.84
CA SER A 697 14.19 56.19 18.98
C SER A 697 14.44 56.63 20.44
N ASN A 698 13.84 55.96 21.43
CA ASN A 698 14.02 56.26 22.86
C ASN A 698 15.33 55.65 23.43
N CYS A 699 15.97 56.34 24.38
CA CYS A 699 17.22 55.98 25.07
C CYS A 699 17.17 54.72 25.98
N ALA A 700 16.30 53.75 25.69
CA ALA A 700 16.23 52.47 26.43
C ALA A 700 16.65 51.27 25.58
N PHE A 701 16.53 51.36 24.24
CA PHE A 701 16.54 50.21 23.32
C PHE A 701 17.89 49.98 22.63
N TYR A 702 18.99 49.98 23.40
CA TYR A 702 20.34 49.95 22.84
C TYR A 702 20.67 48.68 22.02
N GLU A 703 20.48 47.47 22.59
CA GLU A 703 20.74 46.21 21.85
C GLU A 703 19.77 46.03 20.67
N GLU A 704 18.48 46.32 20.86
CA GLU A 704 17.47 46.21 19.80
C GLU A 704 17.80 47.12 18.60
N ARG A 705 18.24 48.35 18.89
CA ARG A 705 18.68 49.33 17.89
C ARG A 705 19.95 48.86 17.18
N ALA A 706 20.93 48.31 17.89
CA ALA A 706 22.16 47.79 17.28
C ALA A 706 21.90 46.61 16.32
N LEU A 707 20.98 45.70 16.67
CA LEU A 707 20.54 44.60 15.79
C LEU A 707 19.85 45.13 14.52
N VAL A 708 18.94 46.11 14.66
CA VAL A 708 18.24 46.71 13.50
C VAL A 708 19.21 47.50 12.61
N LEU A 709 20.19 48.21 13.20
CA LEU A 709 21.26 48.90 12.46
C LEU A 709 22.17 47.91 11.71
N GLY A 710 22.45 46.73 12.27
CA GLY A 710 23.13 45.64 11.57
C GLY A 710 22.36 45.14 10.35
N ARG A 711 21.03 44.98 10.45
CA ARG A 711 20.18 44.67 9.28
C ARG A 711 20.15 45.80 8.23
N LEU A 712 20.45 47.04 8.62
CA LEU A 712 20.59 48.19 7.72
C LEU A 712 22.03 48.39 7.19
N LYS A 713 22.98 47.50 7.56
CA LYS A 713 24.42 47.62 7.27
C LYS A 713 25.11 48.87 7.84
N HIS A 714 24.49 49.55 8.82
CA HIS A 714 25.09 50.68 9.53
C HIS A 714 26.00 50.19 10.66
N HIS A 715 27.01 49.38 10.29
CA HIS A 715 27.87 48.66 11.23
C HIS A 715 28.69 49.59 12.14
N GLU A 716 29.17 50.74 11.66
CA GLU A 716 29.83 51.73 12.52
C GLU A 716 28.92 52.23 13.65
N GLN A 717 27.63 52.46 13.37
CA GLN A 717 26.66 52.92 14.38
C GLN A 717 26.28 51.83 15.38
N ALA A 718 26.14 50.58 14.91
CA ALA A 718 25.85 49.44 15.78
C ALA A 718 27.04 49.08 16.68
N LEU A 719 28.26 49.11 16.15
CA LEU A 719 29.48 48.86 16.91
C LEU A 719 29.73 49.95 17.95
N ALA A 720 29.50 51.23 17.62
CA ALA A 720 29.60 52.33 18.58
C ALA A 720 28.66 52.18 19.78
N ILE A 721 27.49 51.53 19.62
CA ILE A 721 26.60 51.21 20.75
C ILE A 721 27.24 50.16 21.66
N TYR A 722 27.80 49.07 21.11
CA TYR A 722 28.45 48.03 21.93
C TYR A 722 29.76 48.52 22.59
N THR A 723 30.62 49.24 21.87
CA THR A 723 31.93 49.69 22.37
C THR A 723 31.87 50.94 23.25
N SER A 724 31.10 51.95 22.84
CA SER A 724 31.16 53.29 23.44
C SER A 724 30.00 53.61 24.39
N ILE A 725 28.99 52.73 24.50
CA ILE A 725 27.80 52.94 25.36
C ILE A 725 27.60 51.76 26.31
N LEU A 726 27.50 50.53 25.78
CA LEU A 726 27.32 49.32 26.59
C LEU A 726 28.62 48.78 27.20
N ASN A 727 29.77 49.14 26.61
CA ASN A 727 31.11 48.67 26.99
C ASN A 727 31.24 47.12 27.01
N ASP A 728 30.41 46.42 26.23
CA ASP A 728 30.39 44.95 26.12
C ASP A 728 31.17 44.51 24.86
N PHE A 729 32.47 44.27 25.06
CA PHE A 729 33.38 43.85 24.01
C PHE A 729 33.13 42.43 23.50
N ASP A 730 32.55 41.54 24.33
CA ASP A 730 32.27 40.16 23.91
C ASP A 730 30.98 40.12 23.08
N ALA A 731 29.97 40.96 23.37
CA ALA A 731 28.82 41.18 22.48
C ALA A 731 29.20 41.89 21.17
N ALA A 732 30.19 42.79 21.19
CA ALA A 732 30.76 43.36 19.96
C ALA A 732 31.43 42.26 19.09
N GLU A 733 32.14 41.30 19.70
CA GLU A 733 32.73 40.15 18.99
C GLU A 733 31.64 39.19 18.48
N GLU A 734 30.53 38.98 19.22
CA GLU A 734 29.35 38.21 18.77
C GLU A 734 28.70 38.89 17.54
N TYR A 735 28.48 40.21 17.60
CA TYR A 735 27.92 40.98 16.48
C TYR A 735 28.78 40.84 15.21
N CYS A 736 30.11 40.92 15.33
CA CYS A 736 31.01 40.70 14.19
C CYS A 736 30.98 39.26 13.66
N GLN A 737 30.70 38.26 14.49
CA GLN A 737 30.50 36.88 14.05
C GLN A 737 29.18 36.68 13.30
N ILE A 738 28.12 37.40 13.67
CA ILE A 738 26.79 37.32 13.03
C ILE A 738 26.78 37.98 11.65
N TYR A 739 27.41 39.15 11.49
CA TYR A 739 27.28 39.97 10.28
C TYR A 739 28.42 39.84 9.25
N TYR A 740 29.54 39.18 9.57
CA TYR A 740 30.68 39.08 8.64
C TYR A 740 30.41 38.15 7.44
N ASP A 741 30.67 38.66 6.24
CA ASP A 741 30.65 37.91 4.98
C ASP A 741 31.84 38.33 4.09
N ARG A 742 32.66 37.36 3.66
CA ARG A 742 33.86 37.60 2.81
C ARG A 742 33.50 37.94 1.35
N SER A 743 32.22 37.82 0.95
CA SER A 743 31.74 38.09 -0.41
C SER A 743 31.08 39.46 -0.58
N ASP A 744 30.79 40.17 0.51
CA ASP A 744 30.06 41.44 0.51
C ASP A 744 30.99 42.61 0.93
N GLU A 745 31.01 43.67 0.13
CA GLU A 745 31.92 44.82 0.29
C GLU A 745 31.78 45.56 1.63
N THR A 746 30.58 45.54 2.22
CA THR A 746 30.30 46.18 3.51
C THR A 746 30.46 45.24 4.69
N ASN A 747 29.97 44.00 4.59
CA ASN A 747 30.00 43.03 5.69
C ASN A 747 31.41 42.49 5.93
N SER A 748 32.25 42.40 4.89
CA SER A 748 33.66 41.97 5.02
C SER A 748 34.50 42.93 5.88
N GLN A 749 34.12 44.20 5.95
CA GLN A 749 34.84 45.22 6.73
C GLN A 749 34.47 45.20 8.22
N VAL A 750 33.48 44.42 8.67
CA VAL A 750 32.92 44.49 10.03
C VAL A 750 33.97 44.27 11.15
N TYR A 751 34.92 43.34 10.99
CA TYR A 751 36.02 43.19 11.96
C TYR A 751 37.07 44.32 11.88
N LEU A 752 37.27 44.93 10.70
CA LEU A 752 38.14 46.09 10.54
C LEU A 752 37.51 47.35 11.17
N LEU A 753 36.19 47.48 11.12
CA LEU A 753 35.43 48.52 11.82
C LEU A 753 35.47 48.33 13.33
N LEU A 754 35.36 47.09 13.85
CA LEU A 754 35.56 46.80 15.27
C LEU A 754 37.00 47.14 15.71
N PHE A 755 38.00 46.70 14.95
CA PHE A 755 39.40 47.04 15.20
C PHE A 755 39.63 48.56 15.22
N ARG A 756 39.04 49.29 14.26
CA ARG A 756 39.08 50.75 14.20
C ARG A 756 38.39 51.39 15.40
N ALA A 757 37.25 50.88 15.85
CA ALA A 757 36.54 51.39 17.02
C ALA A 757 37.32 51.20 18.34
N PHE A 758 38.24 50.23 18.42
CA PHE A 758 39.16 50.11 19.55
C PHE A 758 40.35 51.09 19.48
N VAL A 759 40.93 51.30 18.29
CA VAL A 759 42.14 52.15 18.12
C VAL A 759 41.81 53.64 18.02
N CYS A 760 40.67 53.97 17.41
CA CYS A 760 40.17 55.31 17.17
C CYS A 760 38.66 55.31 17.49
N PRO A 761 38.29 55.44 18.78
CA PRO A 761 36.92 55.21 19.21
C PRO A 761 35.93 56.18 18.58
N LEU A 762 34.79 55.63 18.17
CA LEU A 762 33.74 56.35 17.48
C LEU A 762 32.96 57.24 18.47
N ASP A 763 32.75 58.49 18.07
CA ASP A 763 31.92 59.46 18.80
C ASP A 763 30.51 58.87 19.04
N PRO A 764 30.05 58.73 20.30
CA PRO A 764 28.71 58.23 20.63
C PRO A 764 27.57 58.96 19.90
N MET A 765 27.74 60.23 19.52
CA MET A 765 26.76 61.00 18.75
C MET A 765 26.47 60.37 17.38
N ILE A 766 27.41 59.60 16.80
CA ILE A 766 27.25 58.89 15.51
C ILE A 766 26.14 57.84 15.58
N ALA A 767 25.85 57.28 16.77
CA ALA A 767 24.73 56.36 16.99
C ALA A 767 23.35 57.05 16.98
N GLY A 768 23.29 58.38 16.89
CA GLY A 768 22.04 59.17 16.81
C GLY A 768 21.34 59.32 18.16
N LEU A 769 22.12 59.58 19.22
CA LEU A 769 21.65 59.86 20.58
C LEU A 769 22.00 61.32 20.93
N LEU A 770 21.22 61.95 21.82
CA LEU A 770 21.28 63.39 22.11
C LEU A 770 21.36 63.65 23.63
N GLU A 771 22.49 63.28 24.22
CA GLU A 771 22.76 63.49 25.65
C GLU A 771 24.19 63.98 25.86
N LYS A 772 24.42 64.79 26.91
CA LYS A 772 25.70 65.48 27.15
C LYS A 772 26.68 64.69 28.01
N ASP A 773 26.19 63.64 28.65
CA ASP A 773 26.84 62.98 29.77
C ASP A 773 27.28 61.54 29.41
N LEU A 774 27.43 61.27 28.11
CA LEU A 774 28.01 60.04 27.58
C LEU A 774 29.52 60.00 27.90
N PRO A 775 30.07 58.85 28.35
CA PRO A 775 31.49 58.73 28.68
C PRO A 775 32.36 58.99 27.44
N THR A 776 33.48 59.68 27.63
CA THR A 776 34.46 59.88 26.57
C THR A 776 35.27 58.59 26.39
N PRO A 777 35.17 57.90 25.24
CA PRO A 777 35.82 56.59 25.07
C PRO A 777 37.33 56.75 24.88
N GLU A 778 38.12 56.03 25.68
CA GLU A 778 39.58 55.96 25.55
C GLU A 778 40.00 54.85 24.54
N PRO A 779 41.11 55.01 23.79
CA PRO A 779 41.53 54.03 22.78
C PRO A 779 42.21 52.78 23.40
N ASP A 780 41.50 51.65 23.44
CA ASP A 780 42.05 50.36 23.88
C ASP A 780 42.80 49.62 22.75
N VAL A 781 44.06 49.99 22.58
CA VAL A 781 45.01 49.31 21.67
C VAL A 781 45.26 47.84 22.09
N HIS A 782 45.04 47.45 23.36
CA HIS A 782 45.23 46.07 23.80
C HIS A 782 44.10 45.17 23.28
N SER A 783 42.84 45.60 23.38
CA SER A 783 41.70 44.88 22.79
C SER A 783 41.73 44.89 21.25
N ALA A 784 42.21 45.97 20.61
CA ALA A 784 42.46 45.96 19.17
C ALA A 784 43.44 44.84 18.76
N VAL A 785 44.58 44.72 19.46
CA VAL A 785 45.58 43.67 19.20
C VAL A 785 45.05 42.27 19.54
N LYS A 786 44.20 42.12 20.57
CA LYS A 786 43.47 40.88 20.88
C LYS A 786 42.59 40.45 19.69
N VAL A 787 41.76 41.35 19.15
CA VAL A 787 40.91 41.08 17.97
C VAL A 787 41.74 40.70 16.75
N LEU A 788 42.80 41.47 16.44
CA LEU A 788 43.70 41.16 15.32
C LEU A 788 44.40 39.81 15.47
N SER A 789 44.75 39.39 16.70
CA SER A 789 45.33 38.07 16.97
C SER A 789 44.34 36.90 16.88
N ARG A 790 43.03 37.15 17.00
CA ARG A 790 41.95 36.15 16.90
C ARG A 790 41.39 35.97 15.49
N HIS A 791 41.38 37.05 14.69
CA HIS A 791 40.66 37.12 13.41
C HIS A 791 41.54 37.65 12.26
N ALA A 792 42.84 37.37 12.30
CA ALA A 792 43.81 37.72 11.26
C ALA A 792 43.45 37.15 9.86
N ASP A 793 42.60 36.12 9.81
CA ASP A 793 42.05 35.49 8.61
C ASP A 793 40.88 36.27 7.96
N LYS A 794 40.28 37.21 8.70
CA LYS A 794 39.04 37.93 8.31
C LYS A 794 39.23 39.43 8.12
N ILE A 795 40.28 40.00 8.70
CA ILE A 795 40.60 41.43 8.69
C ILE A 795 41.55 41.74 7.52
N ASP A 796 41.39 42.90 6.87
CA ASP A 796 42.46 43.43 6.02
C ASP A 796 43.65 43.81 6.92
N THR A 797 44.66 42.93 6.93
CA THR A 797 45.84 43.05 7.77
C THR A 797 46.73 44.23 7.39
N VAL A 798 46.68 44.70 6.14
CA VAL A 798 47.43 45.89 5.69
C VAL A 798 46.73 47.15 6.18
N ALA A 799 45.40 47.22 6.03
CA ALA A 799 44.61 48.33 6.57
C ALA A 799 44.73 48.40 8.11
N ALA A 800 44.54 47.28 8.82
CA ALA A 800 44.64 47.23 10.28
C ALA A 800 46.02 47.66 10.80
N LEU A 801 47.12 47.15 10.21
CA LEU A 801 48.48 47.56 10.61
C LEU A 801 48.77 49.05 10.35
N SER A 802 48.12 49.67 9.37
CA SER A 802 48.31 51.11 9.09
C SER A 802 47.54 52.05 10.03
N ILE A 803 46.59 51.52 10.81
CA ILE A 803 45.77 52.28 11.77
C ILE A 803 46.43 52.30 13.18
N ILE A 804 47.35 51.38 13.48
CA ILE A 804 48.01 51.26 14.80
C ILE A 804 48.92 52.49 15.07
N PRO A 805 48.87 53.10 16.27
CA PRO A 805 49.77 54.20 16.61
C PRO A 805 51.24 53.79 16.56
N ASN A 806 52.08 54.64 15.96
CA ASN A 806 53.53 54.40 15.82
C ASN A 806 54.26 54.20 17.16
N ASP A 807 53.67 54.67 18.26
CA ASP A 807 54.19 54.58 19.63
C ASP A 807 54.00 53.17 20.25
N THR A 808 53.28 52.28 19.57
CA THR A 808 52.93 50.94 20.08
C THR A 808 54.17 50.03 20.14
N PRO A 809 54.55 49.49 21.31
CA PRO A 809 55.77 48.70 21.43
C PRO A 809 55.64 47.34 20.73
N LEU A 810 56.64 47.01 19.90
CA LEU A 810 56.67 45.83 19.02
C LEU A 810 56.44 44.48 19.75
N CYS A 811 56.81 44.39 21.02
CA CYS A 811 56.59 43.19 21.84
C CYS A 811 55.10 42.86 22.03
N THR A 812 54.23 43.87 22.12
CA THR A 812 52.77 43.70 22.19
C THR A 812 52.21 43.17 20.87
N LEU A 813 52.71 43.71 19.74
CA LEU A 813 52.30 43.30 18.40
C LEU A 813 52.77 41.89 18.01
N SER A 814 53.83 41.37 18.66
CA SER A 814 54.45 40.09 18.31
C SER A 814 53.44 38.93 18.13
N LYS A 815 52.45 38.79 19.01
CA LYS A 815 51.44 37.71 18.91
C LYS A 815 50.52 37.88 17.69
N ALA A 816 50.05 39.10 17.44
CA ALA A 816 49.21 39.40 16.28
C ALA A 816 50.00 39.24 14.96
N LEU A 817 51.27 39.67 14.93
CA LEU A 817 52.14 39.50 13.76
C LEU A 817 52.40 38.02 13.41
N HIS A 818 52.55 37.14 14.40
CA HIS A 818 52.62 35.70 14.15
C HIS A 818 51.30 35.14 13.57
N ALA A 819 50.15 35.55 14.10
CA ALA A 819 48.83 35.15 13.58
C ALA A 819 48.61 35.65 12.13
N VAL A 820 49.01 36.89 11.82
CA VAL A 820 48.96 37.46 10.46
C VAL A 820 49.90 36.73 9.50
N LEU A 821 51.13 36.42 9.91
CA LEU A 821 52.08 35.64 9.09
C LEU A 821 51.59 34.22 8.84
N GLN A 822 50.93 33.59 9.82
CA GLN A 822 50.33 32.26 9.65
C GLN A 822 49.12 32.30 8.71
N ALA A 823 48.16 33.19 8.95
CA ALA A 823 46.98 33.33 8.09
C ALA A 823 47.33 33.66 6.63
N THR A 824 48.31 34.54 6.40
CA THR A 824 48.79 34.86 5.04
C THR A 824 49.59 33.72 4.40
N HIS A 825 50.29 32.90 5.18
CA HIS A 825 50.92 31.66 4.68
C HIS A 825 49.86 30.62 4.27
N ASP A 826 48.82 30.43 5.07
CA ASP A 826 47.75 29.46 4.83
C ASP A 826 46.90 29.84 3.60
N ASP A 827 46.50 31.10 3.46
CA ASP A 827 45.77 31.60 2.28
C ASP A 827 46.65 31.52 1.01
N ALA A 828 47.96 31.79 1.11
CA ALA A 828 48.90 31.61 0.00
C ALA A 828 49.07 30.14 -0.41
N CYS A 829 49.13 29.21 0.55
CA CYS A 829 49.17 27.78 0.30
C CYS A 829 47.86 27.28 -0.34
N ALA A 830 46.70 27.75 0.11
CA ALA A 830 45.40 27.44 -0.49
C ALA A 830 45.30 27.95 -1.93
N LEU A 831 45.82 29.14 -2.22
CA LEU A 831 45.83 29.72 -3.57
C LEU A 831 46.82 29.01 -4.50
N ALA A 832 47.99 28.60 -3.99
CA ALA A 832 48.93 27.73 -4.69
C ALA A 832 48.32 26.35 -5.00
N LEU A 833 47.58 25.75 -4.06
CA LEU A 833 46.88 24.49 -4.26
C LEU A 833 45.80 24.61 -5.36
N ARG A 834 44.95 25.65 -5.29
CA ARG A 834 43.96 25.95 -6.34
C ARG A 834 44.63 26.10 -7.72
N ARG A 835 45.73 26.86 -7.80
CA ARG A 835 46.50 27.04 -9.04
C ARG A 835 47.03 25.70 -9.58
N SER A 836 47.57 24.84 -8.73
CA SER A 836 48.11 23.52 -9.10
C SER A 836 47.02 22.55 -9.56
N VAL A 837 45.85 22.54 -8.92
CA VAL A 837 44.68 21.75 -9.35
C VAL A 837 44.19 22.22 -10.72
N CYS A 838 44.10 23.54 -10.94
CA CYS A 838 43.77 24.10 -12.25
C CYS A 838 44.81 23.74 -13.32
N LEU A 839 46.12 23.76 -13.00
CA LEU A 839 47.18 23.36 -13.93
C LEU A 839 47.06 21.89 -14.34
N CYS A 840 46.90 20.99 -13.37
CA CYS A 840 46.72 19.55 -13.61
C CYS A 840 45.45 19.26 -14.42
N GLY A 841 44.38 20.04 -14.20
CA GLY A 841 43.20 20.04 -15.06
C GLY A 841 43.53 20.41 -16.50
N VAL A 842 44.22 21.52 -16.74
CA VAL A 842 44.64 21.97 -18.07
C VAL A 842 45.54 20.94 -18.78
N GLU A 843 46.52 20.36 -18.09
CA GLU A 843 47.39 19.32 -18.65
C GLU A 843 46.61 18.06 -19.03
N SER A 844 45.68 17.62 -18.17
CA SER A 844 44.76 16.50 -18.45
C SER A 844 43.84 16.80 -19.65
N HIS A 845 43.41 18.05 -19.83
CA HIS A 845 42.67 18.49 -21.00
C HIS A 845 43.53 18.53 -22.28
N GLU A 846 44.78 18.99 -22.20
CA GLU A 846 45.71 18.94 -23.33
C GLU A 846 46.00 17.51 -23.77
N GLU A 847 46.28 16.59 -22.86
CA GLU A 847 46.59 15.20 -23.19
C GLU A 847 45.39 14.52 -23.87
N ARG A 848 44.18 14.77 -23.36
CA ARG A 848 42.92 14.34 -23.97
C ARG A 848 42.70 14.98 -25.35
N LEU A 849 43.06 16.25 -25.55
CA LEU A 849 43.00 16.92 -26.85
C LEU A 849 44.00 16.31 -27.85
N ARG A 850 45.24 16.03 -27.43
CA ARG A 850 46.26 15.36 -28.25
C ARG A 850 45.85 13.93 -28.62
N GLN A 851 45.12 13.22 -27.76
CA GLN A 851 44.51 11.91 -28.09
C GLN A 851 43.39 12.06 -29.14
N VAL A 852 42.45 13.00 -28.95
CA VAL A 852 41.33 13.20 -29.88
C VAL A 852 41.81 13.66 -31.27
N LEU A 853 42.82 14.54 -31.33
CA LEU A 853 43.40 15.00 -32.61
C LEU A 853 44.15 13.90 -33.40
N LYS A 854 44.49 12.76 -32.77
CA LYS A 854 45.08 11.60 -33.45
C LYS A 854 44.02 10.68 -34.09
N GLN A 855 42.74 10.78 -33.69
CA GLN A 855 41.67 9.94 -34.24
C GLN A 855 41.29 10.39 -35.66
N ARG A 856 41.07 9.41 -36.55
CA ARG A 856 40.59 9.61 -37.92
C ARG A 856 39.34 8.76 -38.13
N ILE A 857 38.33 9.30 -38.79
CA ILE A 857 37.07 8.62 -39.09
C ILE A 857 36.95 8.51 -40.62
N VAL A 858 36.67 7.32 -41.13
CA VAL A 858 36.40 7.07 -42.55
C VAL A 858 34.90 7.21 -42.78
N ILE A 859 34.51 8.08 -43.72
CA ILE A 859 33.12 8.30 -44.13
C ILE A 859 32.86 7.44 -45.37
N GLY A 860 31.72 6.75 -45.41
CA GLY A 860 31.28 5.93 -46.54
C GLY A 860 29.88 6.32 -47.02
N ASN A 861 29.47 5.78 -48.17
CA ASN A 861 28.20 6.14 -48.83
C ASN A 861 26.93 5.80 -48.02
N SER A 862 27.05 4.95 -47.00
CA SER A 862 25.98 4.61 -46.05
C SER A 862 26.01 5.41 -44.75
N SER A 863 27.00 6.29 -44.54
CA SER A 863 27.10 7.12 -43.33
C SER A 863 25.99 8.17 -43.31
N GLU A 864 25.30 8.32 -42.18
CA GLU A 864 24.20 9.29 -41.98
C GLU A 864 24.53 10.29 -40.87
N CYS A 865 24.05 11.53 -41.03
CA CYS A 865 24.29 12.59 -40.06
C CYS A 865 23.40 12.40 -38.82
N SER A 866 24.02 12.10 -37.67
CA SER A 866 23.32 11.78 -36.41
C SER A 866 22.43 12.90 -35.84
N LYS A 867 22.46 14.12 -36.40
CA LYS A 867 21.53 15.21 -36.05
C LYS A 867 20.37 15.41 -37.01
N CYS A 868 20.42 14.88 -38.24
CA CYS A 868 19.37 15.15 -39.24
C CYS A 868 19.02 13.98 -40.17
N GLY A 869 19.57 12.78 -39.94
CA GLY A 869 19.25 11.54 -40.66
C GLY A 869 19.67 11.49 -42.14
N LYS A 870 20.21 12.58 -42.70
CA LYS A 870 20.60 12.62 -44.12
C LYS A 870 21.91 11.87 -44.37
N LYS A 871 21.94 11.08 -45.44
CA LYS A 871 23.14 10.38 -45.94
C LYS A 871 24.20 11.40 -46.35
N ILE A 872 25.40 11.18 -45.84
CA ILE A 872 26.56 12.08 -45.92
C ILE A 872 27.22 11.98 -47.31
N GLY A 873 27.43 10.75 -47.79
CA GLY A 873 27.85 10.45 -49.17
C GLY A 873 29.08 11.26 -49.64
N ASN A 874 29.02 11.73 -50.89
CA ASN A 874 30.04 12.55 -51.53
C ASN A 874 29.81 14.07 -51.34
N SER A 875 28.93 14.49 -50.42
CA SER A 875 28.70 15.93 -50.17
C SER A 875 29.92 16.57 -49.50
N ALA A 876 30.29 17.79 -49.90
CA ALA A 876 31.45 18.48 -49.34
C ALA A 876 31.13 19.10 -47.97
N PHE A 877 31.94 18.80 -46.95
CA PHE A 877 31.76 19.33 -45.59
C PHE A 877 32.82 20.38 -45.25
N GLN A 878 32.39 21.63 -45.01
CA GLN A 878 33.27 22.69 -44.52
C GLN A 878 33.13 22.86 -43.01
N ARG A 879 34.16 22.46 -42.25
CA ARG A 879 34.22 22.58 -40.79
C ARG A 879 34.56 24.01 -40.36
N HIS A 880 33.55 24.83 -40.08
CA HIS A 880 33.75 26.08 -39.33
C HIS A 880 34.00 25.81 -37.83
N ARG A 881 34.73 26.72 -37.16
CA ARG A 881 35.33 26.47 -35.83
C ARG A 881 34.53 27.00 -34.63
N ARG A 882 33.35 27.58 -34.86
CA ARG A 882 32.34 27.94 -33.85
C ARG A 882 30.96 27.48 -34.33
N MET A 883 30.04 27.22 -33.39
CA MET A 883 28.72 26.66 -33.70
C MET A 883 27.81 27.70 -34.37
N TYR A 884 27.09 27.27 -35.41
CA TYR A 884 25.66 27.47 -35.76
C TYR A 884 25.48 27.03 -37.22
N CYS A 885 24.28 26.59 -37.61
CA CYS A 885 23.99 26.14 -38.98
C CYS A 885 22.58 26.56 -39.40
N ASP A 886 22.50 27.61 -40.20
CA ASP A 886 21.28 28.06 -40.90
C ASP A 886 21.53 28.13 -42.41
N CYS A 887 20.45 28.04 -43.20
CA CYS A 887 20.51 27.86 -44.65
C CYS A 887 19.90 29.04 -45.43
N ALA A 888 20.56 30.22 -45.40
CA ALA A 888 20.31 31.34 -46.31
C ALA A 888 21.57 32.23 -46.45
N ALA A 889 21.57 33.19 -47.38
CA ALA A 889 22.70 34.06 -47.75
C ALA A 889 22.21 35.51 -48.03
N PRO A 890 23.05 36.51 -48.39
CA PRO A 890 24.53 36.61 -48.38
C PRO A 890 25.14 37.94 -47.83
N ILE A 891 26.46 37.94 -47.54
CA ILE A 891 27.45 39.08 -47.58
C ILE A 891 27.26 40.33 -46.67
N PHE A 892 28.24 40.59 -45.77
CA PHE A 892 29.17 41.76 -45.79
C PHE A 892 30.36 41.55 -44.78
N VAL A 893 31.47 42.30 -44.92
CA VAL A 893 32.86 42.07 -44.43
C VAL A 893 33.61 43.44 -44.35
N PRO A 894 34.68 43.74 -43.54
CA PRO A 894 35.63 42.92 -42.74
C PRO A 894 35.49 43.13 -41.19
N GLU A 895 36.45 43.24 -40.22
CA GLU A 895 37.92 43.49 -40.02
C GLU A 895 38.46 42.75 -38.75
N SER A 896 39.74 42.35 -38.59
CA SER A 896 41.04 43.00 -38.21
C SER A 896 41.21 43.32 -36.68
N ILE A 897 42.35 43.19 -35.95
CA ILE A 897 43.82 43.00 -36.22
C ILE A 897 44.47 41.91 -35.29
N ASP A 898 45.72 41.51 -35.61
CA ASP A 898 46.65 40.50 -35.04
C ASP A 898 47.14 40.60 -33.57
N GLY A 899 47.85 39.55 -33.09
CA GLY A 899 48.77 39.63 -31.92
C GLY A 899 49.25 38.28 -31.31
N MET A 900 50.53 37.91 -31.45
CA MET A 900 51.22 36.72 -30.86
C MET A 900 52.76 36.90 -30.95
N PRO A 901 53.65 36.07 -30.31
CA PRO A 901 53.51 35.12 -29.21
C PRO A 901 54.32 35.64 -27.96
N PRO A 902 55.43 35.10 -27.37
CA PRO A 902 56.15 33.81 -27.41
C PRO A 902 56.05 33.01 -26.07
N SER A 903 57.16 32.56 -25.45
CA SER A 903 57.25 31.64 -24.30
C SER A 903 58.68 31.57 -23.70
N LEU A 904 58.87 30.95 -22.51
CA LEU A 904 60.16 30.31 -22.13
C LEU A 904 60.10 29.37 -20.89
N GLY A 905 60.67 28.16 -21.01
CA GLY A 905 61.55 27.48 -20.02
C GLY A 905 61.00 26.87 -18.71
N PRO A 906 61.03 25.53 -18.54
CA PRO A 906 60.89 24.83 -17.24
C PRO A 906 62.24 24.32 -16.66
N ILE A 907 62.37 24.28 -15.32
CA ILE A 907 63.45 23.61 -14.56
C ILE A 907 62.85 22.88 -13.34
N SER A 908 63.55 21.90 -12.76
CA SER A 908 63.01 20.80 -11.96
C SER A 908 63.76 20.51 -10.64
N LEU A 909 63.25 19.50 -9.91
CA LEU A 909 63.88 18.64 -8.88
C LEU A 909 63.63 18.88 -7.37
N LEU A 910 63.53 17.72 -6.71
CA LEU A 910 63.47 17.35 -5.28
C LEU A 910 64.88 17.45 -4.62
N PRO A 911 65.13 17.13 -3.31
CA PRO A 911 64.28 16.38 -2.35
C PRO A 911 64.27 16.85 -0.87
N SER A 912 63.45 16.17 -0.04
CA SER A 912 63.64 15.71 1.37
C SER A 912 64.38 16.61 2.40
N SER A 913 64.00 16.64 3.70
CA SER A 913 63.91 15.44 4.55
C SER A 913 63.46 15.72 6.01
N GLN A 914 63.21 14.63 6.72
CA GLN A 914 63.29 14.39 8.18
C GLN A 914 62.18 14.84 9.16
N GLU A 915 61.90 13.89 10.04
CA GLU A 915 61.01 13.90 11.20
C GLU A 915 61.63 14.66 12.38
N SER A 916 60.83 15.19 13.31
CA SER A 916 60.92 14.76 14.73
C SER A 916 59.87 15.38 15.67
N LYS A 917 59.43 14.52 16.59
CA LYS A 917 58.62 14.71 17.82
C LYS A 917 58.95 15.93 18.69
N TYR A 918 57.91 16.46 19.36
CA TYR A 918 57.76 16.64 20.83
C TYR A 918 56.22 16.61 21.09
N GLU A 919 55.67 15.73 21.94
CA GLU A 919 55.52 15.86 23.41
C GLU A 919 54.90 17.21 23.81
N GLU A 920 53.59 17.30 24.06
CA GLU A 920 52.86 16.87 25.28
C GLU A 920 53.07 17.84 26.46
N TYR A 921 51.98 18.47 26.98
CA TYR A 921 51.76 18.79 28.41
C TYR A 921 50.40 19.53 28.64
N PHE A 922 49.95 19.51 29.91
CA PHE A 922 48.84 20.27 30.52
C PHE A 922 47.38 19.83 30.29
N LEU A 923 46.95 18.84 31.10
CA LEU A 923 45.60 18.78 31.67
C LEU A 923 45.57 19.41 33.07
N PRO A 924 44.59 20.28 33.40
CA PRO A 924 44.27 20.65 34.78
C PRO A 924 43.52 19.52 35.51
N LYS A 925 43.73 19.38 36.83
CA LYS A 925 43.02 18.39 37.67
C LYS A 925 41.66 18.93 38.13
N VAL A 926 40.62 18.09 38.09
CA VAL A 926 39.36 18.35 38.81
C VAL A 926 39.46 17.84 40.24
N SER A 927 39.18 18.71 41.22
CA SER A 927 39.11 18.37 42.64
C SER A 927 37.68 18.00 43.05
N ASN A 928 37.44 16.74 43.43
CA ASN A 928 36.20 16.32 44.08
C ASN A 928 36.14 16.81 45.54
N GLN A 929 35.06 17.50 45.93
CA GLN A 929 34.27 17.18 47.14
C GLN A 929 33.05 18.12 47.30
N SER A 930 31.86 17.53 47.44
CA SER A 930 30.74 18.12 48.18
C SER A 930 29.87 17.01 48.80
N THR A 931 29.40 17.20 50.02
CA THR A 931 28.73 16.15 50.81
C THR A 931 27.22 16.15 50.58
N VAL A 932 26.71 15.07 50.00
CA VAL A 932 25.29 14.95 49.62
C VAL A 932 24.39 14.76 50.84
N SER A 933 23.55 15.75 51.14
CA SER A 933 22.53 15.69 52.21
C SER A 933 21.44 14.65 51.92
N ARG A 934 20.96 13.95 52.97
CA ARG A 934 19.90 12.91 52.91
C ARG A 934 18.66 13.27 52.08
N ARG A 935 18.28 14.55 51.99
CA ARG A 935 17.14 14.99 51.16
C ARG A 935 17.35 14.70 49.67
N HIS A 936 18.56 14.85 49.16
CA HIS A 936 18.87 14.54 47.76
C HIS A 936 18.71 13.04 47.44
N ILE A 937 18.96 12.15 48.39
CA ILE A 937 18.76 10.70 48.20
C ILE A 937 17.27 10.40 48.02
N CYS A 938 16.39 11.06 48.79
CA CYS A 938 14.94 10.92 48.59
C CYS A 938 14.49 11.47 47.23
N TYR A 939 14.98 12.65 46.82
CA TYR A 939 14.67 13.20 45.49
C TYR A 939 15.21 12.32 44.36
N LEU A 940 16.41 11.74 44.51
CA LEU A 940 17.00 10.83 43.53
C LEU A 940 16.23 9.51 43.42
N LEU A 941 15.73 8.96 44.54
CA LEU A 941 14.90 7.76 44.53
C LEU A 941 13.49 8.03 43.98
N ILE A 942 12.92 9.22 44.23
CA ILE A 942 11.65 9.65 43.63
C ILE A 942 11.83 9.90 42.13
N SER A 943 12.92 10.55 41.70
CA SER A 943 13.20 10.75 40.27
C SER A 943 13.55 9.45 39.57
N LEU A 944 14.24 8.50 40.21
CA LEU A 944 14.42 7.13 39.68
C LEU A 944 13.11 6.35 39.61
N GLY A 945 12.21 6.52 40.58
CA GLY A 945 10.88 5.91 40.55
C GLY A 945 9.99 6.47 39.44
N ILE A 946 9.97 7.80 39.28
CA ILE A 946 9.27 8.49 38.20
C ILE A 946 9.91 8.15 36.84
N PHE A 947 11.24 8.11 36.74
CA PHE A 947 11.94 7.71 35.53
C PHE A 947 11.68 6.26 35.18
N ALA A 948 11.68 5.32 36.13
CA ALA A 948 11.34 3.92 35.89
C ALA A 948 9.85 3.73 35.53
N PHE A 949 8.95 4.58 36.05
CA PHE A 949 7.54 4.59 35.70
C PHE A 949 7.30 5.16 34.29
N LEU A 950 7.92 6.30 33.96
CA LEU A 950 7.92 6.89 32.61
C LEU A 950 8.60 5.97 31.59
N LEU A 951 9.69 5.29 31.96
CA LEU A 951 10.36 4.29 31.13
C LEU A 951 9.47 3.06 30.94
N LYS A 952 8.72 2.63 31.97
CA LYS A 952 7.68 1.61 31.79
C LYS A 952 6.57 2.06 30.84
N ILE A 953 6.11 3.31 30.93
CA ILE A 953 5.11 3.87 30.02
C ILE A 953 5.68 3.96 28.60
N LEU A 954 6.93 4.39 28.41
CA LEU A 954 7.62 4.40 27.11
C LEU A 954 7.78 3.00 26.52
N ILE A 955 8.11 1.99 27.33
CA ILE A 955 8.22 0.59 26.88
C ILE A 955 6.83 -0.01 26.58
N TYR A 956 5.79 0.36 27.32
CA TYR A 956 4.42 -0.14 27.12
C TYR A 956 3.68 0.57 25.97
N ASN A 957 4.06 1.82 25.67
CA ASN A 957 3.54 2.63 24.56
C ASN A 957 4.49 2.64 23.34
N GLN A 958 5.52 1.80 23.30
CA GLN A 958 6.26 1.56 22.06
C GLN A 958 5.29 0.90 21.05
N PRO A 959 5.13 1.45 19.83
CA PRO A 959 4.28 0.83 18.83
C PRO A 959 4.85 -0.54 18.48
N THR A 960 4.09 -1.60 18.74
CA THR A 960 4.53 -2.98 18.48
C THR A 960 4.51 -3.27 16.98
N THR A 961 5.58 -2.92 16.28
CA THR A 961 5.78 -3.13 14.84
C THR A 961 6.04 -4.59 14.47
N LYS A 962 5.22 -5.53 14.97
CA LYS A 962 5.26 -6.92 14.54
C LYS A 962 4.30 -7.12 13.37
N TYR A 963 4.85 -7.44 12.20
CA TYR A 963 4.08 -7.66 10.98
C TYR A 963 3.99 -9.16 10.64
N ASP A 964 2.80 -9.70 10.36
CA ASP A 964 2.66 -11.11 9.98
C ASP A 964 3.13 -11.34 8.54
N ARG A 965 4.25 -12.05 8.39
CA ARG A 965 4.88 -12.36 7.10
C ARG A 965 4.03 -13.30 6.22
N LYS A 966 2.90 -13.80 6.73
CA LYS A 966 1.94 -14.61 5.96
C LYS A 966 1.05 -13.80 5.02
N SER A 967 0.86 -12.49 5.25
CA SER A 967 0.15 -11.61 4.30
C SER A 967 1.05 -11.04 3.20
N ASP A 968 2.36 -11.32 3.23
CA ASP A 968 3.31 -10.92 2.19
C ASP A 968 2.88 -11.37 0.76
N PRO A 969 2.32 -12.59 0.52
CA PRO A 969 1.80 -12.97 -0.79
C PRO A 969 0.53 -12.20 -1.19
N GLU A 970 -0.30 -11.82 -0.22
CA GLU A 970 -1.54 -11.06 -0.46
C GLU A 970 -1.23 -9.61 -0.86
N LEU A 971 -0.11 -9.05 -0.39
CA LEU A 971 0.34 -7.71 -0.77
C LEU A 971 0.76 -7.59 -2.24
N LEU A 972 1.12 -8.70 -2.91
CA LEU A 972 1.53 -8.69 -4.32
C LEU A 972 0.45 -8.13 -5.25
N GLN A 973 -0.84 -8.28 -4.90
CA GLN A 973 -1.96 -7.74 -5.68
C GLN A 973 -2.07 -6.20 -5.62
N TYR A 974 -1.39 -5.56 -4.66
CA TYR A 974 -1.38 -4.12 -4.43
C TYR A 974 -0.06 -3.46 -4.87
N ILE A 975 0.78 -4.17 -5.64
CA ILE A 975 2.04 -3.62 -6.19
C ILE A 975 1.84 -3.16 -7.63
N TYR A 976 2.16 -1.89 -7.90
CA TYR A 976 2.02 -1.28 -9.21
C TYR A 976 3.36 -0.72 -9.70
N THR A 977 4.18 -1.58 -10.32
CA THR A 977 5.35 -1.16 -11.11
C THR A 977 4.91 -0.52 -12.42
N SER A 978 5.42 0.66 -12.73
CA SER A 978 5.07 1.45 -13.91
C SER A 978 5.40 0.76 -15.23
N SER A 979 4.85 1.27 -16.35
CA SER A 979 5.16 0.68 -17.67
C SER A 979 6.61 0.90 -18.10
N ALA A 980 7.27 1.98 -17.68
CA ALA A 980 8.67 2.28 -18.04
C ALA A 980 9.67 1.57 -17.13
N ALA A 981 9.37 1.45 -15.83
CA ALA A 981 10.09 0.61 -14.88
C ALA A 981 10.21 -0.85 -15.37
N ARG A 982 9.10 -1.45 -15.82
CA ARG A 982 9.09 -2.80 -16.43
C ARG A 982 10.00 -2.94 -17.67
N ARG A 983 10.33 -1.85 -18.36
CA ARG A 983 11.20 -1.82 -19.55
C ARG A 983 12.68 -1.57 -19.24
N LEU A 984 13.05 -1.27 -17.98
CA LEU A 984 14.45 -1.15 -17.57
C LEU A 984 15.20 -2.49 -17.70
N PRO A 985 16.53 -2.48 -17.88
CA PRO A 985 17.35 -3.69 -17.93
C PRO A 985 17.10 -4.62 -16.74
N LYS A 986 17.12 -5.94 -16.97
CA LYS A 986 16.91 -6.95 -15.93
C LYS A 986 18.21 -7.63 -15.46
N SER A 987 19.36 -7.06 -15.81
CA SER A 987 20.69 -7.43 -15.31
C SER A 987 21.67 -6.28 -15.54
N GLY A 988 22.73 -6.20 -14.76
CA GLY A 988 23.71 -5.11 -14.79
C GLY A 988 24.63 -5.12 -13.57
N GLN A 989 25.51 -4.12 -13.48
CA GLN A 989 26.40 -3.98 -12.33
C GLN A 989 25.63 -3.45 -11.12
N LEU A 990 24.77 -2.44 -11.31
CA LEU A 990 24.13 -1.72 -10.20
C LEU A 990 22.62 -1.53 -10.41
N PHE A 991 21.86 -2.16 -9.52
CA PHE A 991 20.47 -1.84 -9.23
C PHE A 991 20.40 -0.74 -8.16
N CYS A 992 19.53 0.25 -8.36
CA CYS A 992 19.27 1.31 -7.40
C CYS A 992 17.77 1.40 -7.11
N TRP A 993 17.41 1.47 -5.83
CA TRP A 993 16.08 1.89 -5.43
C TRP A 993 16.17 2.97 -4.35
N VAL A 994 15.23 3.91 -4.41
CA VAL A 994 15.12 5.01 -3.45
C VAL A 994 13.73 5.00 -2.86
N GLN A 995 13.64 5.04 -1.53
CA GLN A 995 12.36 5.08 -0.84
C GLN A 995 11.89 6.53 -0.67
N THR A 996 10.62 6.79 -1.01
CA THR A 996 9.98 8.11 -0.89
C THR A 996 8.59 7.98 -0.27
N ALA A 997 8.13 9.04 0.38
CA ALA A 997 6.74 9.19 0.84
C ALA A 997 5.94 10.13 -0.08
N LYS A 998 4.60 10.08 -0.02
CA LYS A 998 3.69 10.92 -0.82
C LYS A 998 4.04 12.42 -0.78
N ILE A 999 4.36 12.93 0.41
CA ILE A 999 4.67 14.35 0.65
C ILE A 999 5.93 14.87 -0.08
N TYR A 1000 6.73 13.97 -0.66
CA TYR A 1000 7.99 14.31 -1.33
C TYR A 1000 7.99 14.02 -2.84
N HIS A 1001 6.86 13.59 -3.41
CA HIS A 1001 6.69 13.29 -4.84
C HIS A 1001 7.11 14.46 -5.73
N ASP A 1002 6.53 15.64 -5.52
CA ASP A 1002 6.75 16.82 -6.38
C ASP A 1002 8.05 17.59 -6.06
N THR A 1003 8.84 17.12 -5.08
CA THR A 1003 10.03 17.83 -4.58
C THR A 1003 11.30 16.98 -4.64
N ARG A 1004 11.49 16.09 -3.66
CA ARG A 1004 12.70 15.28 -3.50
C ARG A 1004 12.78 14.15 -4.52
N ALA A 1005 11.68 13.39 -4.66
CA ALA A 1005 11.56 12.30 -5.62
C ALA A 1005 11.77 12.80 -7.06
N LEU A 1006 11.16 13.94 -7.41
CA LEU A 1006 11.38 14.62 -8.68
C LEU A 1006 12.86 14.98 -8.89
N ALA A 1007 13.52 15.61 -7.92
CA ALA A 1007 14.94 15.99 -8.04
C ALA A 1007 15.89 14.79 -8.18
N ILE A 1008 15.60 13.64 -7.55
CA ILE A 1008 16.37 12.39 -7.74
C ILE A 1008 16.17 11.81 -9.14
N ASN A 1009 14.94 11.80 -9.65
CA ASN A 1009 14.58 11.37 -11.00
C ASN A 1009 15.22 12.29 -12.08
N GLU A 1010 15.25 13.60 -11.85
CA GLU A 1010 15.90 14.59 -12.71
C GLU A 1010 17.44 14.51 -12.74
N THR A 1011 18.06 13.83 -11.76
CA THR A 1011 19.52 13.82 -11.56
C THR A 1011 20.14 12.42 -11.64
N TRP A 1012 20.40 11.77 -10.50
CA TRP A 1012 21.34 10.66 -10.42
C TRP A 1012 20.75 9.28 -10.68
N LEU A 1013 19.44 9.06 -10.43
CA LEU A 1013 18.80 7.75 -10.56
C LEU A 1013 18.95 7.16 -11.96
N SER A 1014 18.89 8.02 -12.98
CA SER A 1014 19.05 7.69 -14.41
C SER A 1014 20.43 7.12 -14.79
N ARG A 1015 21.44 7.18 -13.91
CA ARG A 1015 22.81 6.68 -14.15
C ARG A 1015 23.05 5.26 -13.62
N CYS A 1016 22.11 4.72 -12.84
CA CYS A 1016 22.10 3.30 -12.46
C CYS A 1016 21.77 2.42 -13.67
N ASP A 1017 22.13 1.13 -13.64
CA ASP A 1017 21.78 0.23 -14.77
C ASP A 1017 20.28 -0.13 -14.73
N HIS A 1018 19.70 -0.04 -13.54
CA HIS A 1018 18.27 -0.09 -13.27
C HIS A 1018 18.03 0.82 -12.05
N GLY A 1019 17.09 1.77 -12.16
CA GLY A 1019 16.80 2.76 -11.12
C GLY A 1019 15.30 3.00 -11.02
N GLU A 1020 14.71 2.76 -9.84
CA GLU A 1020 13.27 2.95 -9.58
C GLU A 1020 13.03 3.71 -8.25
N LEU A 1021 11.95 4.51 -8.19
CA LEU A 1021 11.44 5.09 -6.94
C LEU A 1021 10.35 4.21 -6.32
N PHE A 1022 10.48 3.93 -5.03
CA PHE A 1022 9.60 3.05 -4.26
C PHE A 1022 8.74 3.89 -3.30
N THR A 1023 7.41 3.80 -3.42
CA THR A 1023 6.43 4.69 -2.76
C THR A 1023 5.23 3.91 -2.22
N GLY A 1024 4.54 4.41 -1.19
CA GLY A 1024 3.27 3.85 -0.72
C GLY A 1024 2.04 4.28 -1.54
N ASP A 1025 2.10 5.44 -2.20
CA ASP A 1025 0.99 6.00 -3.00
C ASP A 1025 1.43 6.34 -4.43
N PHE A 1026 0.48 6.49 -5.34
CA PHE A 1026 0.71 6.83 -6.75
C PHE A 1026 1.19 8.28 -6.92
N PHE A 1027 2.06 8.50 -7.90
CA PHE A 1027 2.52 9.84 -8.29
C PHE A 1027 1.40 10.63 -8.98
N PRO A 1028 1.29 11.96 -8.75
CA PRO A 1028 0.25 12.80 -9.34
C PRO A 1028 0.46 13.12 -10.84
N SER A 1029 1.67 12.92 -11.37
CA SER A 1029 2.01 13.13 -12.78
C SER A 1029 2.91 12.02 -13.35
N ASP A 1030 2.96 11.91 -14.68
CA ASP A 1030 3.83 10.98 -15.42
C ASP A 1030 5.31 11.41 -15.44
N ASP A 1031 5.69 12.53 -14.80
CA ASP A 1031 7.06 13.08 -14.82
C ASP A 1031 8.09 12.18 -14.12
N ILE A 1032 7.62 11.24 -13.29
CA ILE A 1032 8.41 10.22 -12.59
C ILE A 1032 8.09 8.83 -13.19
N PRO A 1033 8.63 8.51 -14.39
CA PRO A 1033 8.23 7.32 -15.13
C PRO A 1033 8.77 6.01 -14.54
N TYR A 1034 9.81 6.03 -13.71
CA TYR A 1034 10.47 4.82 -13.18
C TYR A 1034 10.10 4.59 -11.71
N SER A 1035 8.98 3.92 -11.46
CA SER A 1035 8.39 3.81 -10.14
C SER A 1035 7.70 2.47 -9.87
N THR A 1036 7.70 2.06 -8.60
CA THR A 1036 6.92 0.94 -8.06
C THR A 1036 6.15 1.39 -6.82
N VAL A 1037 4.82 1.28 -6.87
CA VAL A 1037 3.91 1.65 -5.78
C VAL A 1037 3.53 0.42 -4.94
N PHE A 1038 3.61 0.52 -3.62
CA PHE A 1038 3.26 -0.52 -2.65
C PHE A 1038 1.98 -0.13 -1.88
N ALA A 1039 0.84 -0.10 -2.57
CA ALA A 1039 -0.41 0.50 -2.07
C ALA A 1039 -1.02 -0.21 -0.85
N GLY A 1040 -0.54 -1.41 -0.50
CA GLY A 1040 -0.95 -2.14 0.70
C GLY A 1040 -0.12 -1.87 1.97
N ILE A 1041 0.91 -1.01 1.93
CA ILE A 1041 1.80 -0.77 3.09
C ILE A 1041 1.76 0.72 3.53
N PRO A 1042 1.20 1.05 4.72
CA PRO A 1042 1.04 2.43 5.17
C PRO A 1042 2.34 3.25 5.23
N ASP A 1043 2.29 4.49 4.73
CA ASP A 1043 3.35 5.49 4.86
C ASP A 1043 3.52 5.92 6.34
N SER A 1044 4.56 5.41 6.99
CA SER A 1044 4.97 5.78 8.35
C SER A 1044 6.46 5.52 8.55
N TYR A 1045 7.12 6.38 9.32
CA TYR A 1045 8.54 6.22 9.70
C TYR A 1045 8.80 4.90 10.44
N TYR A 1046 7.87 4.46 11.28
CA TYR A 1046 7.99 3.20 12.03
C TYR A 1046 7.82 1.95 11.15
N ASN A 1047 7.38 2.11 9.90
CA ASN A 1047 7.24 1.02 8.93
C ASN A 1047 8.45 0.90 7.97
N LEU A 1048 9.47 1.76 8.07
CA LEU A 1048 10.58 1.83 7.10
C LEU A 1048 11.36 0.51 7.00
N PHE A 1049 11.61 -0.18 8.12
CA PHE A 1049 12.24 -1.50 8.11
C PHE A 1049 11.40 -2.53 7.35
N TYR A 1050 10.10 -2.59 7.63
CA TYR A 1050 9.20 -3.52 6.97
C TYR A 1050 9.14 -3.27 5.45
N LYS A 1051 9.00 -1.99 5.05
CA LYS A 1051 9.06 -1.58 3.63
C LYS A 1051 10.37 -2.00 2.97
N SER A 1052 11.52 -1.81 3.63
CA SER A 1052 12.83 -2.18 3.08
C SER A 1052 13.03 -3.69 2.97
N ARG A 1053 12.61 -4.45 3.99
CA ARG A 1053 12.58 -5.92 3.96
C ARG A 1053 11.75 -6.43 2.79
N TYR A 1054 10.51 -5.94 2.65
CA TYR A 1054 9.60 -6.30 1.56
C TYR A 1054 10.09 -5.85 0.17
N ALA A 1055 10.73 -4.67 0.09
CA ALA A 1055 11.34 -4.16 -1.14
C ALA A 1055 12.44 -5.08 -1.65
N PHE A 1056 13.40 -5.52 -0.82
CA PHE A 1056 14.45 -6.45 -1.24
C PHE A 1056 13.91 -7.81 -1.71
N TYR A 1057 12.81 -8.30 -1.11
CA TYR A 1057 12.10 -9.50 -1.56
C TYR A 1057 11.42 -9.29 -2.91
N TYR A 1058 10.68 -8.20 -3.07
CA TYR A 1058 10.06 -7.87 -4.35
C TYR A 1058 11.10 -7.71 -5.48
N ILE A 1059 12.19 -7.00 -5.19
CA ILE A 1059 13.31 -6.79 -6.12
C ILE A 1059 13.92 -8.14 -6.55
N TYR A 1060 14.23 -9.02 -5.61
CA TYR A 1060 14.90 -10.29 -5.90
C TYR A 1060 14.00 -11.30 -6.64
N HIS A 1061 12.72 -11.43 -6.25
CA HIS A 1061 11.81 -12.41 -6.83
C HIS A 1061 11.09 -11.93 -8.10
N PHE A 1062 10.69 -10.66 -8.18
CA PHE A 1062 9.81 -10.13 -9.23
C PHE A 1062 10.47 -9.09 -10.15
N VAL A 1063 11.47 -8.33 -9.67
CA VAL A 1063 12.17 -7.35 -10.52
C VAL A 1063 13.37 -7.97 -11.22
N SER A 1064 14.42 -8.39 -10.50
CA SER A 1064 15.50 -9.31 -10.94
C SER A 1064 16.53 -9.61 -9.85
N LYS A 1065 16.95 -10.88 -9.74
CA LYS A 1065 18.12 -11.36 -8.97
C LYS A 1065 19.47 -11.31 -9.71
N ASN A 1066 19.51 -10.77 -10.92
CA ASN A 1066 20.66 -10.86 -11.84
C ASN A 1066 21.50 -9.56 -11.91
N PHE A 1067 21.56 -8.77 -10.83
CA PHE A 1067 22.53 -7.67 -10.70
C PHE A 1067 23.73 -8.11 -9.86
N ASP A 1068 24.87 -7.41 -9.98
CA ASP A 1068 26.03 -7.60 -9.11
C ASP A 1068 25.83 -6.94 -7.73
N TRP A 1069 25.19 -5.75 -7.72
CA TRP A 1069 25.05 -4.90 -6.55
C TRP A 1069 23.68 -4.21 -6.48
N TYR A 1070 23.18 -4.00 -5.27
CA TYR A 1070 21.87 -3.40 -4.97
C TYR A 1070 22.03 -2.25 -3.96
N LEU A 1071 21.82 -1.02 -4.40
CA LEU A 1071 21.84 0.20 -3.58
C LEU A 1071 20.43 0.53 -3.05
N LYS A 1072 20.32 0.77 -1.74
CA LYS A 1072 19.22 1.51 -1.10
C LYS A 1072 19.70 2.93 -0.79
N ALA A 1073 18.85 3.94 -1.03
CA ALA A 1073 19.05 5.31 -0.57
C ALA A 1073 17.70 5.95 -0.16
N ASP A 1074 17.75 7.06 0.58
CA ASP A 1074 16.56 7.83 0.99
C ASP A 1074 16.38 9.08 0.11
N ASP A 1075 15.18 9.67 0.11
CA ASP A 1075 14.82 10.73 -0.85
C ASP A 1075 15.58 12.06 -0.69
N ASP A 1076 16.30 12.31 0.41
CA ASP A 1076 17.25 13.43 0.58
C ASP A 1076 18.73 13.03 0.39
N THR A 1077 19.00 11.94 -0.34
CA THR A 1077 20.34 11.43 -0.68
C THR A 1077 20.76 11.77 -2.12
N TYR A 1078 21.99 12.25 -2.31
CA TYR A 1078 22.63 12.36 -3.63
C TYR A 1078 23.77 11.35 -3.79
N VAL A 1079 23.84 10.67 -4.94
CA VAL A 1079 24.83 9.61 -5.20
C VAL A 1079 25.61 9.86 -6.49
N ILE A 1080 26.94 9.84 -6.40
CA ILE A 1080 27.87 9.87 -7.54
C ILE A 1080 28.04 8.43 -8.07
N VAL A 1081 27.08 8.02 -8.90
CA VAL A 1081 26.94 6.65 -9.40
C VAL A 1081 28.21 6.14 -10.11
N GLU A 1082 28.96 7.01 -10.78
CA GLU A 1082 30.25 6.66 -11.40
C GLU A 1082 31.31 6.21 -10.37
N HIS A 1083 31.53 6.99 -9.30
CA HIS A 1083 32.48 6.62 -8.24
C HIS A 1083 32.02 5.36 -7.49
N LEU A 1084 30.70 5.17 -7.33
CA LEU A 1084 30.15 3.95 -6.76
C LEU A 1084 30.45 2.74 -7.65
N LYS A 1085 30.15 2.81 -8.95
CA LYS A 1085 30.45 1.73 -9.91
C LYS A 1085 31.95 1.44 -10.03
N GLU A 1086 32.81 2.45 -9.89
CA GLU A 1086 34.27 2.28 -9.84
C GLU A 1086 34.69 1.53 -8.57
N TYR A 1087 34.28 1.99 -7.38
CA TYR A 1087 34.57 1.31 -6.10
C TYR A 1087 34.06 -0.15 -6.09
N LEU A 1088 32.81 -0.38 -6.51
CA LEU A 1088 32.20 -1.70 -6.58
C LEU A 1088 32.89 -2.65 -7.58
N SER A 1089 33.61 -2.13 -8.58
CA SER A 1089 34.40 -2.94 -9.52
C SER A 1089 35.67 -3.54 -8.89
N THR A 1090 36.07 -3.05 -7.71
CA THR A 1090 37.22 -3.60 -6.94
C THR A 1090 36.86 -4.78 -6.05
N LEU A 1091 35.56 -5.09 -5.92
CA LEU A 1091 35.02 -6.11 -5.01
C LEU A 1091 34.34 -7.25 -5.77
N ASP A 1092 34.32 -8.44 -5.18
CA ASP A 1092 33.67 -9.63 -5.73
C ASP A 1092 32.18 -9.67 -5.28
N PRO A 1093 31.20 -9.45 -6.19
CA PRO A 1093 29.77 -9.45 -5.84
C PRO A 1093 29.23 -10.82 -5.39
N ASN A 1094 30.03 -11.89 -5.53
CA ASN A 1094 29.67 -13.23 -5.10
C ASN A 1094 30.12 -13.52 -3.65
N LYS A 1095 30.74 -12.55 -2.97
CA LYS A 1095 30.98 -12.55 -1.51
C LYS A 1095 29.97 -11.63 -0.82
N PRO A 1096 29.49 -11.98 0.38
CA PRO A 1096 28.40 -11.26 1.04
C PRO A 1096 28.88 -9.96 1.69
N TYR A 1097 29.10 -8.93 0.88
CA TYR A 1097 29.39 -7.57 1.33
C TYR A 1097 28.12 -6.78 1.68
N TYR A 1098 28.22 -5.99 2.75
CA TYR A 1098 27.29 -4.94 3.19
C TYR A 1098 28.08 -3.63 3.36
N LEU A 1099 27.88 -2.69 2.46
CA LEU A 1099 28.72 -1.50 2.27
C LEU A 1099 27.95 -0.22 2.59
N GLY A 1100 28.57 0.75 3.27
CA GLY A 1100 27.97 2.06 3.52
C GLY A 1100 28.83 2.89 4.49
N TYR A 1101 28.19 3.81 5.23
CA TYR A 1101 28.81 4.52 6.35
C TYR A 1101 28.50 3.81 7.67
N VAL A 1102 29.51 3.40 8.45
CA VAL A 1102 29.31 2.57 9.65
C VAL A 1102 29.04 3.41 10.90
N LEU A 1103 27.85 3.23 11.47
CA LEU A 1103 27.42 3.74 12.77
C LEU A 1103 27.55 2.67 13.87
N LYS A 1104 27.77 3.13 15.11
CA LYS A 1104 28.06 2.29 16.29
C LYS A 1104 26.97 2.15 17.37
N PRO A 1105 26.00 3.06 17.59
CA PRO A 1105 25.37 3.21 18.91
C PRO A 1105 24.42 2.07 19.33
N TYR A 1106 24.00 1.20 18.42
CA TYR A 1106 22.99 0.16 18.69
C TYR A 1106 23.44 -1.29 18.48
N LEU A 1107 24.56 -1.53 17.76
CA LEU A 1107 25.09 -2.87 17.50
C LEU A 1107 26.61 -2.88 17.71
N GLU A 1108 27.13 -3.93 18.37
CA GLU A 1108 28.55 -4.09 18.70
C GLU A 1108 29.48 -4.01 17.48
N HIS A 1109 29.08 -4.63 16.38
CA HIS A 1109 29.79 -4.66 15.10
C HIS A 1109 29.36 -3.53 14.14
N GLY A 1110 28.54 -2.59 14.63
CA GLY A 1110 27.96 -1.48 13.86
C GLY A 1110 26.87 -1.88 12.87
N TYR A 1111 26.35 -0.88 12.16
CA TYR A 1111 25.40 -0.99 11.05
C TYR A 1111 25.66 0.13 10.03
N ASN A 1112 25.25 -0.03 8.77
CA ASN A 1112 25.41 1.05 7.77
C ASN A 1112 24.22 2.01 7.84
N ALA A 1113 24.48 3.31 7.98
CA ALA A 1113 23.47 4.36 8.09
C ALA A 1113 22.50 4.38 6.89
N GLY A 1114 21.19 4.31 7.16
CA GLY A 1114 20.16 4.16 6.12
C GLY A 1114 20.14 5.32 5.12
N GLY A 1115 20.28 6.55 5.62
CA GLY A 1115 20.24 7.78 4.83
C GLY A 1115 21.53 8.12 4.09
N ALA A 1116 22.69 7.65 4.55
CA ALA A 1116 23.92 7.75 3.75
C ALA A 1116 23.87 6.88 2.48
N GLY A 1117 22.87 5.99 2.39
CA GLY A 1117 22.76 4.92 1.42
C GLY A 1117 23.67 3.74 1.79
N TYR A 1118 23.20 2.52 1.50
CA TYR A 1118 23.98 1.31 1.67
C TYR A 1118 23.80 0.36 0.48
N VAL A 1119 24.81 -0.48 0.24
CA VAL A 1119 24.85 -1.40 -0.89
C VAL A 1119 25.02 -2.83 -0.40
N LEU A 1120 24.17 -3.72 -0.91
CA LEU A 1120 24.28 -5.16 -0.74
C LEU A 1120 24.80 -5.80 -2.03
N SER A 1121 25.78 -6.68 -1.87
CA SER A 1121 26.22 -7.60 -2.93
C SER A 1121 25.12 -8.58 -3.35
N ARG A 1122 25.19 -9.14 -4.56
CA ARG A 1122 24.34 -10.26 -5.00
C ARG A 1122 24.31 -11.40 -3.98
N ALA A 1123 25.46 -11.76 -3.40
CA ALA A 1123 25.53 -12.79 -2.37
C ALA A 1123 24.80 -12.40 -1.07
N ALA A 1124 24.92 -11.15 -0.61
CA ALA A 1124 24.17 -10.68 0.56
C ALA A 1124 22.66 -10.60 0.30
N VAL A 1125 22.21 -10.09 -0.86
CA VAL A 1125 20.78 -10.06 -1.23
C VAL A 1125 20.21 -11.48 -1.40
N LYS A 1126 21.00 -12.42 -1.92
CA LYS A 1126 20.62 -13.83 -1.98
C LYS A 1126 20.42 -14.42 -0.58
N ILE A 1127 21.38 -14.25 0.33
CA ILE A 1127 21.27 -14.76 1.72
C ILE A 1127 20.10 -14.06 2.45
N PHE A 1128 19.88 -12.78 2.19
CA PHE A 1128 18.76 -12.04 2.78
C PHE A 1128 17.41 -12.66 2.40
N ASN A 1129 17.18 -12.96 1.13
CA ASN A 1129 15.90 -13.50 0.67
C ASN A 1129 15.76 -15.02 0.87
N ASP A 1130 16.79 -15.80 0.53
CA ASP A 1130 16.75 -17.27 0.63
C ASP A 1130 16.76 -17.78 2.09
N LEU A 1131 17.22 -16.99 3.07
CA LEU A 1131 17.39 -17.44 4.48
C LEU A 1131 16.82 -16.46 5.53
N LEU A 1132 17.09 -15.16 5.44
CA LEU A 1132 16.72 -14.21 6.51
C LEU A 1132 15.25 -13.78 6.46
N TYR A 1133 14.71 -13.54 5.27
CA TYR A 1133 13.45 -12.84 5.05
C TYR A 1133 12.26 -13.48 5.81
N HIS A 1134 12.08 -14.79 5.67
CA HIS A 1134 11.00 -15.54 6.32
C HIS A 1134 11.28 -15.87 7.79
N ASN A 1135 12.49 -15.63 8.30
CA ASN A 1135 12.90 -16.04 9.64
C ASN A 1135 12.80 -14.87 10.65
N GLU A 1136 11.81 -14.93 11.54
CA GLU A 1136 11.61 -13.91 12.59
C GLU A 1136 12.72 -13.87 13.65
N GLU A 1137 13.44 -14.98 13.89
CA GLU A 1137 14.52 -15.04 14.89
C GLU A 1137 15.83 -14.48 14.34
N LEU A 1138 16.20 -14.87 13.12
CA LEU A 1138 17.40 -14.37 12.43
C LEU A 1138 17.22 -12.95 11.90
N CYS A 1139 16.00 -12.53 11.56
CA CYS A 1139 15.72 -11.18 11.07
C CYS A 1139 14.46 -10.59 11.74
N PRO A 1140 14.52 -10.20 13.03
CA PRO A 1140 13.39 -9.67 13.77
C PRO A 1140 13.01 -8.25 13.31
N ASP A 1141 11.73 -7.90 13.41
CA ASP A 1141 11.24 -6.56 13.06
C ASP A 1141 11.82 -5.48 14.00
N ASN A 1142 12.02 -4.26 13.48
CA ASN A 1142 12.65 -3.14 14.17
C ASN A 1142 12.01 -1.80 13.76
N ILE A 1143 11.97 -0.83 14.68
CA ILE A 1143 11.47 0.53 14.43
C ILE A 1143 12.47 1.40 13.62
N TYR A 1144 13.75 1.02 13.60
CA TYR A 1144 14.79 1.66 12.80
C TYR A 1144 15.21 0.74 11.64
N GLU A 1145 15.15 1.24 10.42
CA GLU A 1145 15.40 0.49 9.18
C GLU A 1145 16.82 -0.06 9.11
N ASP A 1146 17.81 0.80 9.31
CA ASP A 1146 19.23 0.47 9.19
C ASP A 1146 19.75 -0.40 10.34
N VAL A 1147 19.30 -0.17 11.57
CA VAL A 1147 19.57 -1.05 12.72
C VAL A 1147 18.89 -2.42 12.51
N GLY A 1148 17.70 -2.47 11.92
CA GLY A 1148 17.01 -3.71 11.54
C GLY A 1148 17.81 -4.51 10.53
N MET A 1149 18.17 -3.89 9.41
CA MET A 1149 18.96 -4.51 8.35
C MET A 1149 20.35 -4.97 8.83
N GLY A 1150 21.05 -4.13 9.60
CA GLY A 1150 22.33 -4.49 10.22
C GLY A 1150 22.22 -5.67 11.18
N LYS A 1151 21.13 -5.76 11.96
CA LYS A 1151 20.88 -6.89 12.87
C LYS A 1151 20.57 -8.19 12.10
N CYS A 1152 19.73 -8.12 11.07
CA CYS A 1152 19.43 -9.29 10.22
C CYS A 1152 20.69 -9.87 9.56
N LEU A 1153 21.53 -9.01 9.00
CA LEU A 1153 22.76 -9.41 8.33
C LEU A 1153 23.82 -9.90 9.34
N GLY A 1154 23.97 -9.22 10.49
CA GLY A 1154 24.89 -9.59 11.56
C GLY A 1154 24.58 -10.97 12.18
N ASN A 1155 23.29 -11.35 12.27
CA ASN A 1155 22.86 -12.67 12.77
C ASN A 1155 23.33 -13.86 11.90
N VAL A 1156 23.78 -13.61 10.67
CA VAL A 1156 24.44 -14.61 9.79
C VAL A 1156 25.90 -14.26 9.47
N GLY A 1157 26.52 -13.40 10.28
CA GLY A 1157 27.93 -13.02 10.17
C GLY A 1157 28.26 -12.01 9.07
N ILE A 1158 27.25 -11.34 8.48
CA ILE A 1158 27.43 -10.31 7.47
C ILE A 1158 27.47 -8.94 8.16
N PHE A 1159 28.67 -8.45 8.44
CA PHE A 1159 28.90 -7.17 9.12
C PHE A 1159 29.23 -6.03 8.13
N PRO A 1160 29.08 -4.76 8.53
CA PRO A 1160 29.48 -3.61 7.72
C PRO A 1160 30.97 -3.66 7.34
N HIS A 1161 31.27 -3.49 6.05
CA HIS A 1161 32.64 -3.34 5.57
C HIS A 1161 33.11 -1.88 5.70
N ASP A 1162 34.37 -1.66 6.08
CA ASP A 1162 34.95 -0.31 6.01
C ASP A 1162 35.01 0.14 4.54
N THR A 1163 34.28 1.20 4.18
CA THR A 1163 34.24 1.73 2.81
C THR A 1163 35.24 2.87 2.59
N ARG A 1164 35.97 3.29 3.62
CA ARG A 1164 36.92 4.39 3.53
C ARG A 1164 38.07 4.04 2.59
N ASN A 1165 38.67 5.04 1.96
CA ASN A 1165 39.84 4.82 1.11
C ASN A 1165 41.10 4.54 1.96
N SER A 1166 42.22 4.20 1.32
CA SER A 1166 43.50 3.89 1.98
C SER A 1166 44.11 5.04 2.81
N ARG A 1167 43.56 6.25 2.72
CA ARG A 1167 43.92 7.41 3.56
C ARG A 1167 42.96 7.60 4.75
N GLY A 1168 42.02 6.68 4.97
CA GLY A 1168 41.03 6.71 6.06
C GLY A 1168 39.89 7.69 5.86
N GLN A 1169 39.58 8.08 4.61
CA GLN A 1169 38.61 9.13 4.29
C GLN A 1169 37.26 8.56 3.84
N ASN A 1170 36.18 9.29 4.13
CA ASN A 1170 34.82 8.82 3.91
C ASN A 1170 34.40 8.87 2.43
N ARG A 1171 33.75 7.80 1.97
CA ARG A 1171 33.06 7.73 0.66
C ARG A 1171 31.57 8.02 0.78
N PHE A 1172 30.90 7.29 1.67
CA PHE A 1172 29.52 7.54 2.06
C PHE A 1172 29.53 8.59 3.18
N ASN A 1173 28.54 9.48 3.23
CA ASN A 1173 28.47 10.53 4.25
C ASN A 1173 27.04 10.69 4.77
N THR A 1174 26.88 10.83 6.09
CA THR A 1174 25.58 10.91 6.77
C THR A 1174 24.93 12.29 6.75
N HIS A 1175 25.67 13.33 6.36
CA HIS A 1175 25.22 14.72 6.40
C HIS A 1175 25.71 15.51 5.17
N THR A 1176 25.34 16.79 5.13
CA THR A 1176 25.75 17.72 4.06
C THR A 1176 27.28 17.87 3.98
N PRO A 1177 27.84 18.20 2.81
CA PRO A 1177 29.27 18.49 2.66
C PRO A 1177 29.79 19.57 3.63
N SER A 1178 28.96 20.56 3.98
CA SER A 1178 29.32 21.60 4.97
C SER A 1178 29.44 21.03 6.39
N ASP A 1179 28.45 20.23 6.81
CA ASP A 1179 28.47 19.59 8.13
C ASP A 1179 29.64 18.60 8.28
N MET A 1180 29.96 17.85 7.22
CA MET A 1180 31.09 16.91 7.21
C MET A 1180 32.45 17.63 7.20
N PHE A 1181 32.64 18.64 6.34
CA PHE A 1181 33.91 19.38 6.24
C PHE A 1181 34.27 20.05 7.57
N HIS A 1182 33.28 20.68 8.22
CA HIS A 1182 33.46 21.33 9.52
C HIS A 1182 33.29 20.36 10.72
N ALA A 1183 32.91 19.10 10.49
CA ALA A 1183 32.55 18.12 11.51
C ALA A 1183 31.52 18.64 12.55
N ARG A 1184 30.53 19.44 12.11
CA ARG A 1184 29.55 20.14 12.97
C ARG A 1184 28.66 19.20 13.78
N LYS A 1185 28.39 18.02 13.23
CA LYS A 1185 27.53 16.97 13.81
C LYS A 1185 28.32 15.74 14.28
N TYR A 1186 29.65 15.82 14.29
CA TYR A 1186 30.51 14.71 14.71
C TYR A 1186 30.28 14.34 16.17
N SER A 1187 30.09 13.04 16.44
CA SER A 1187 30.00 12.50 17.79
C SER A 1187 30.76 11.17 17.89
N PRO A 1188 31.77 11.05 18.79
CA PRO A 1188 32.47 9.79 19.07
C PRO A 1188 31.57 8.66 19.61
N LEU A 1189 30.34 8.98 20.01
CA LEU A 1189 29.34 7.99 20.46
C LEU A 1189 28.58 7.34 19.29
N TRP A 1190 28.56 7.99 18.13
CA TRP A 1190 27.78 7.55 16.96
C TRP A 1190 28.67 6.95 15.87
N THR A 1191 29.86 7.51 15.68
CA THR A 1191 30.82 7.11 14.64
C THR A 1191 31.54 5.81 15.01
N PHE A 1192 31.61 4.85 14.09
CA PHE A 1192 32.34 3.59 14.33
C PHE A 1192 33.85 3.74 14.14
N PHE A 1193 34.25 4.59 13.18
CA PHE A 1193 35.63 4.96 12.91
C PHE A 1193 35.89 6.44 13.25
N GLU A 1194 37.15 6.80 13.47
CA GLU A 1194 37.57 8.19 13.64
C GLU A 1194 37.35 9.00 12.34
N GLU A 1195 36.70 10.16 12.46
CA GLU A 1195 36.42 11.03 11.31
C GLU A 1195 37.50 12.09 11.10
N LYS A 1196 37.94 12.19 9.86
CA LYS A 1196 38.82 13.26 9.38
C LYS A 1196 38.01 14.52 9.08
N LYS A 1197 38.68 15.68 9.16
CA LYS A 1197 38.06 17.01 9.02
C LYS A 1197 38.63 17.79 7.83
N GLY A 1198 37.95 18.86 7.43
CA GLY A 1198 38.36 19.67 6.29
C GLY A 1198 38.41 18.86 4.99
N TYR A 1199 39.41 19.14 4.15
CA TYR A 1199 39.64 18.38 2.90
C TYR A 1199 39.97 16.91 3.15
N GLU A 1200 40.48 16.55 4.33
CA GLU A 1200 40.76 15.15 4.65
C GLU A 1200 39.51 14.32 4.97
N ALA A 1201 38.36 14.94 5.25
CA ALA A 1201 37.10 14.23 5.45
C ALA A 1201 36.69 13.40 4.23
N PHE A 1202 36.92 13.94 3.02
CA PHE A 1202 36.38 13.40 1.77
C PHE A 1202 37.40 12.57 1.01
N ALA A 1203 36.99 11.35 0.63
CA ALA A 1203 37.67 10.62 -0.42
C ALA A 1203 37.61 11.40 -1.75
N ASN A 1204 38.68 11.36 -2.56
CA ASN A 1204 38.65 11.93 -3.93
C ASN A 1204 37.54 11.29 -4.78
N ASP A 1205 37.23 10.05 -4.43
CA ASP A 1205 36.30 9.08 -5.00
C ASP A 1205 35.08 8.88 -4.07
N VAL A 1206 34.53 10.02 -3.62
CA VAL A 1206 33.32 10.12 -2.76
C VAL A 1206 32.06 9.62 -3.47
N ILE A 1207 31.18 8.94 -2.73
CA ILE A 1207 30.02 8.21 -3.25
C ILE A 1207 28.70 8.93 -2.95
N SER A 1208 28.46 9.37 -1.71
CA SER A 1208 27.16 9.92 -1.33
C SER A 1208 27.22 11.03 -0.29
N PHE A 1209 26.16 11.84 -0.28
CA PHE A 1209 25.82 12.84 0.74
C PHE A 1209 24.31 12.80 1.02
N HIS A 1210 23.92 13.16 2.25
CA HIS A 1210 22.57 12.99 2.79
C HIS A 1210 22.10 14.27 3.51
N HIS A 1211 20.78 14.43 3.69
CA HIS A 1211 20.13 15.68 4.07
C HIS A 1211 20.38 16.83 3.09
N LEU A 1212 20.43 16.53 1.79
CA LEU A 1212 20.51 17.55 0.74
C LEU A 1212 19.11 18.01 0.32
N THR A 1213 18.94 19.32 0.17
CA THR A 1213 17.73 19.88 -0.44
C THR A 1213 17.62 19.54 -1.93
N PRO A 1214 16.41 19.55 -2.53
CA PRO A 1214 16.22 19.30 -3.96
C PRO A 1214 17.10 20.18 -4.86
N ASP A 1215 17.33 21.43 -4.48
CA ASP A 1215 18.10 22.39 -5.27
C ASP A 1215 19.61 22.27 -5.05
N GLU A 1216 20.06 21.78 -3.89
CA GLU A 1216 21.44 21.31 -3.72
C GLU A 1216 21.71 20.08 -4.59
N MET A 1217 20.80 19.10 -4.67
CA MET A 1217 20.95 17.95 -5.57
C MET A 1217 21.08 18.37 -7.03
N ARG A 1218 20.20 19.27 -7.48
CA ARG A 1218 20.27 19.85 -8.84
C ARG A 1218 21.57 20.62 -9.05
N THR A 1219 22.03 21.38 -8.06
CA THR A 1219 23.30 22.13 -8.12
C THR A 1219 24.50 21.18 -8.20
N PHE A 1220 24.52 20.09 -7.44
CA PHE A 1220 25.55 19.04 -7.53
C PHE A 1220 25.55 18.37 -8.91
N ASP A 1221 24.38 18.06 -9.46
CA ASP A 1221 24.28 17.51 -10.83
C ASP A 1221 24.74 18.52 -11.90
N ILE A 1222 24.44 19.80 -11.72
CA ILE A 1222 24.88 20.88 -12.60
C ILE A 1222 26.41 21.02 -12.55
N LEU A 1223 27.02 21.07 -11.36
CA LEU A 1223 28.47 21.22 -11.17
C LEU A 1223 29.28 19.99 -11.62
N LEU A 1224 28.74 18.78 -11.47
CA LEU A 1224 29.42 17.54 -11.87
C LEU A 1224 29.19 17.16 -13.35
N TYR A 1225 28.02 17.48 -13.92
CA TYR A 1225 27.61 16.92 -15.22
C TYR A 1225 27.18 17.94 -16.28
N ARG A 1226 26.60 19.10 -15.91
CA ARG A 1226 25.96 20.05 -16.87
C ARG A 1226 26.78 21.31 -17.17
N THR A 1227 27.71 21.68 -16.30
CA THR A 1227 28.63 22.82 -16.49
C THR A 1227 29.70 22.53 -17.56
N ASN A 1228 29.31 22.67 -18.83
CA ASN A 1228 30.21 22.67 -20.00
C ASN A 1228 31.22 21.50 -20.08
N LYS A 1229 30.72 20.26 -20.17
CA LYS A 1229 31.49 19.16 -20.79
C LYS A 1229 31.76 19.47 -22.28
N PRO A 1230 33.03 19.52 -22.75
CA PRO A 1230 33.32 19.22 -24.14
C PRO A 1230 32.92 17.76 -24.39
N SER A 1231 32.00 17.52 -25.32
CA SER A 1231 31.24 16.27 -25.42
C SER A 1231 32.10 15.00 -25.53
N ARG A 1232 31.87 14.05 -24.62
CA ARG A 1232 32.32 12.65 -24.74
C ARG A 1232 31.12 11.69 -24.78
N ASN A 1233 30.49 11.60 -25.95
CA ASN A 1233 29.95 10.31 -26.37
C ASN A 1233 31.13 9.46 -26.85
N PHE A 1234 31.53 8.44 -26.07
CA PHE A 1234 32.14 7.18 -26.52
C PHE A 1234 32.72 6.42 -25.32
N LEU A 1235 31.99 5.40 -24.83
CA LEU A 1235 32.57 4.24 -24.12
C LEU A 1235 31.55 3.09 -23.98
N ARG A 1236 31.15 2.46 -25.09
CA ARG A 1236 30.65 1.06 -25.09
C ARG A 1236 30.70 0.43 -26.49
N LYS A 1237 31.92 0.06 -26.91
CA LYS A 1237 32.27 -1.13 -27.72
C LYS A 1237 33.78 -1.16 -28.02
N SER A 1238 34.55 -1.56 -27.02
CA SER A 1238 35.23 -2.85 -27.11
C SER A 1238 34.22 -3.89 -26.65
#